data_AF-A0A836WNY6-F1
#
_entry.id   AF-A0A836WNY6-F1
#
_cell.length_a   1.000
_cell.length_b   1.000
_cell.length_c   1.000
_cell.angle_alpha   90.00
_cell.angle_beta   90.00
_cell.angle_gamma   90.00
#
_symmetry.space_group_name_H-M   'P 1'
#
loop_
_entity.id
_entity.type
_entity.pdbx_description
1 polymer ?
#
loop_
_entity_poly.entity_id
_entity_poly.type
_entity_poly.pdbx_seq_one_letter_code
_entity_poly.pdbx_strand_id
1 'polypeptide(L)'
;MNAFLTKVNAKKGEKIMSQFTETLNGEYYNNLEKENIFATCNEYLQKKHALAFPHFENYLKLLILFQEKNISTANYKVFESFFLNNILTNKRITLNKTNKFILGITHLIDKNDLYFSNAVKWQLSNNNYQFLNEKKTFKIKVNNVDITAYAKKDSLKIYKTGGFYYPLINKWKGYGGKITWERSGLPENQIYATLNTYVIDMTKSGFEVDSVLFFYDKFFKEPILGHLSYKVMHISKNKDPKYPQFQSYKNRFDFKNIFENIDFEGGFMMKGPQVYGQGTKKEKARIKVYYKDTLRILATSKLFVLKPKQIISQNTSVSIYLANDSIYHPGLIFKYNDKNKTIQLIRDGEGLTRAPYIDTYHQVIMDVNLISWPINVPQLNFGVTGGSTQHNAKFKSVDFFKMNDFLNIQKMDMKNPLSVIRSYAKRNASDVFYDVDFARFLKASIPQAKRYLLNICYQGFIDYDFETGVVTVMPRLYNYLKAGTGDKDYDVININSDVKKGNNAELSLLNYFLKIHGVPSIFLSDSQNVMIFPENRDIVLKKNRNFDFDGKVRAGNFLFVGSNFAFLYDLFKIKMPDIAYMKMQVLSDKYDKNGMPIPVIVRNKIENASGDLLIDMPNNKSGVKESPQYPIFKSFHDSYVYYDSKKIQKGVYHRDKFYFQIYPYEMDSLDNFNRDNIKFNGYFVSGGIFPPFEESLKIQPDYSLGFVRKTKGTGIPVYGGKSTFTNKIKLSNQGLRGDGKFEYLTSTSFSDNFIFFPDSMNAVCQKFNNTEQKLST
;
A
#
# COMPACT_ATOMS: atom_id res chain seq x y z
N MET A 1 12.00 80.91 -6.71
CA MET A 1 11.12 79.73 -6.95
C MET A 1 10.26 79.88 -8.19
N ASN A 2 9.43 80.94 -8.30
CA ASN A 2 8.54 81.12 -9.45
C ASN A 2 9.26 81.05 -10.80
N ALA A 3 10.30 81.88 -10.99
CA ALA A 3 11.12 81.88 -12.21
C ALA A 3 11.79 80.52 -12.51
N PHE A 4 12.13 79.72 -11.49
CA PHE A 4 12.75 78.41 -11.67
C PHE A 4 11.77 77.37 -12.24
N LEU A 5 10.50 77.40 -11.80
CA LEU A 5 9.46 76.52 -12.29
C LEU A 5 8.91 76.97 -13.65
N THR A 6 8.62 78.26 -13.82
CA THR A 6 8.01 78.79 -15.05
C THR A 6 8.96 78.76 -16.25
N LYS A 7 10.28 78.88 -16.02
CA LYS A 7 11.30 78.71 -17.08
C LYS A 7 11.29 77.32 -17.71
N VAL A 8 10.94 76.28 -16.95
CA VAL A 8 10.87 74.89 -17.46
C VAL A 8 9.49 74.55 -18.01
N ASN A 9 8.42 75.02 -17.37
CA ASN A 9 7.05 74.88 -17.86
C ASN A 9 6.15 75.99 -17.27
N ALA A 10 5.85 77.03 -18.05
CA ALA A 10 5.08 78.19 -17.60
C ALA A 10 3.72 77.80 -17.01
N LYS A 11 2.89 77.05 -17.75
CA LYS A 11 1.55 76.66 -17.33
C LYS A 11 1.52 75.84 -16.04
N LYS A 12 2.41 74.84 -15.91
CA LYS A 12 2.48 74.02 -14.69
C LYS A 12 3.09 74.80 -13.52
N GLY A 13 4.10 75.62 -13.79
CA GLY A 13 4.80 76.42 -12.79
C GLY A 13 3.90 77.49 -12.15
N GLU A 14 3.17 78.26 -12.96
CA GLU A 14 2.22 79.27 -12.49
C GLU A 14 1.12 78.63 -11.62
N LYS A 15 0.58 77.49 -12.07
CA LYS A 15 -0.47 76.78 -11.32
C LYS A 15 0.00 76.36 -9.93
N ILE A 16 1.14 75.65 -9.83
CA ILE A 16 1.61 75.15 -8.54
C ILE A 16 2.07 76.30 -7.63
N MET A 17 2.66 77.36 -8.19
CA MET A 17 3.09 78.53 -7.42
C MET A 17 1.91 79.32 -6.89
N SER A 18 0.83 79.46 -7.65
CA SER A 18 -0.41 80.10 -7.18
C SER A 18 -0.97 79.35 -5.97
N GLN A 19 -1.15 78.03 -6.08
CA GLN A 19 -1.64 77.17 -4.98
C GLN A 19 -0.71 77.21 -3.77
N PHE A 20 0.60 77.17 -3.99
CA PHE A 20 1.59 77.24 -2.91
C PHE A 20 1.62 78.62 -2.24
N THR A 21 1.44 79.72 -2.98
CA THR A 21 1.41 81.07 -2.41
C THR A 21 0.17 81.26 -1.53
N GLU A 22 -0.98 80.75 -1.96
CA GLU A 22 -2.22 80.72 -1.17
C GLU A 22 -2.03 79.91 0.14
N THR A 23 -1.40 78.74 0.03
CA THR A 23 -1.01 77.91 1.18
C THR A 23 -0.09 78.66 2.14
N LEU A 24 0.96 79.30 1.62
CA LEU A 24 1.93 80.02 2.43
C LEU A 24 1.35 81.27 3.11
N ASN A 25 0.34 81.89 2.51
CA ASN A 25 -0.37 83.05 3.08
C ASN A 25 -1.44 82.65 4.11
N GLY A 26 -1.81 81.37 4.19
CA GLY A 26 -2.72 80.86 5.20
C GLY A 26 -2.12 80.81 6.62
N GLU A 27 -2.95 80.41 7.59
CA GLU A 27 -2.58 80.36 9.02
C GLU A 27 -1.85 79.08 9.44
N TYR A 28 -1.76 78.07 8.57
CA TYR A 28 -1.16 76.78 8.91
C TYR A 28 0.35 76.89 9.20
N TYR A 29 1.06 77.73 8.43
CA TYR A 29 2.50 77.95 8.58
C TYR A 29 2.79 79.29 9.27
N ASN A 30 3.51 79.27 10.39
CA ASN A 30 3.98 80.50 11.04
C ASN A 30 5.22 81.09 10.35
N ASN A 31 5.64 82.31 10.73
CA ASN A 31 6.77 83.00 10.06
C ASN A 31 8.08 82.21 10.09
N LEU A 32 8.40 81.54 11.20
CA LEU A 32 9.60 80.69 11.31
C LEU A 32 9.52 79.46 10.39
N GLU A 33 8.34 78.87 10.25
CA GLU A 33 8.10 77.75 9.32
C GLU A 33 8.22 78.20 7.87
N LYS A 34 7.72 79.39 7.52
CA LYS A 34 7.90 79.97 6.19
C LYS A 34 9.39 80.16 5.86
N GLU A 35 10.17 80.72 6.78
CA GLU A 35 11.64 80.84 6.63
C GLU A 35 12.32 79.48 6.43
N ASN A 36 11.95 78.47 7.22
CA ASN A 36 12.48 77.12 7.08
C ASN A 36 12.15 76.51 5.71
N ILE A 37 10.94 76.72 5.19
CA ILE A 37 10.56 76.27 3.85
C ILE A 37 11.45 76.90 2.78
N PHE A 38 11.72 78.22 2.87
CA PHE A 38 12.64 78.89 1.96
C PHE A 38 14.07 78.32 2.05
N ALA A 39 14.57 78.07 3.26
CA ALA A 39 15.87 77.44 3.47
C ALA A 39 15.93 76.03 2.87
N THR A 40 14.90 75.21 3.10
CA THR A 40 14.77 73.87 2.52
C THR A 40 14.73 73.90 1.00
N CYS A 41 14.00 74.84 0.40
CA CYS A 41 13.98 75.04 -1.04
C CYS A 41 15.38 75.35 -1.61
N ASN A 42 16.12 76.26 -0.98
CA ASN A 42 17.48 76.61 -1.41
C ASN A 42 18.42 75.41 -1.29
N GLU A 43 18.38 74.70 -0.16
CA GLU A 43 19.20 73.53 0.10
C GLU A 43 18.87 72.36 -0.84
N TYR A 44 17.60 72.19 -1.20
CA TYR A 44 17.19 71.14 -2.12
C TYR A 44 17.73 71.39 -3.54
N LEU A 45 17.81 72.64 -3.96
CA LEU A 45 18.44 73.05 -5.22
C LEU A 45 19.97 72.91 -5.15
N GLN A 46 20.61 73.43 -4.10
CA GLN A 46 22.07 73.49 -4.02
C GLN A 46 22.72 72.14 -3.70
N LYS A 47 22.19 71.38 -2.72
CA LYS A 47 22.81 70.14 -2.25
C LYS A 47 22.33 68.89 -2.98
N LYS A 48 21.14 68.91 -3.60
CA LYS A 48 20.59 67.75 -4.34
C LYS A 48 20.38 67.99 -5.82
N HIS A 49 20.60 69.20 -6.32
CA HIS A 49 20.38 69.57 -7.72
C HIS A 49 18.97 69.20 -8.21
N ALA A 50 17.95 69.48 -7.38
CA ALA A 50 16.57 69.15 -7.69
C ALA A 50 16.09 69.87 -8.96
N LEU A 51 15.56 69.12 -9.93
CA LEU A 51 14.92 69.67 -11.12
C LEU A 51 13.57 70.33 -10.78
N ALA A 52 13.17 71.33 -11.56
CA ALA A 52 11.86 71.98 -11.45
C ALA A 52 10.71 70.96 -11.44
N PHE A 53 10.77 69.98 -12.36
CA PHE A 53 9.80 68.89 -12.47
C PHE A 53 10.54 67.53 -12.56
N PRO A 54 10.09 66.47 -11.85
CA PRO A 54 9.01 66.47 -10.86
C PRO A 54 9.48 66.84 -9.44
N HIS A 55 10.79 67.02 -9.18
CA HIS A 55 11.35 67.05 -7.83
C HIS A 55 10.87 68.23 -6.99
N PHE A 56 11.12 69.45 -7.47
CA PHE A 56 10.74 70.66 -6.77
C PHE A 56 9.21 70.81 -6.67
N GLU A 57 8.50 70.46 -7.75
CA GLU A 57 7.03 70.37 -7.78
C GLU A 57 6.46 69.44 -6.69
N ASN A 58 7.00 68.23 -6.53
CA ASN A 58 6.51 67.26 -5.55
C ASN A 58 6.66 67.77 -4.11
N TYR A 59 7.74 68.48 -3.82
CA TYR A 59 7.97 69.09 -2.51
C TYR A 59 6.91 70.16 -2.20
N LEU A 60 6.66 71.07 -3.13
CA LEU A 60 5.64 72.11 -2.95
C LEU A 60 4.23 71.50 -2.82
N LYS A 61 3.90 70.47 -3.61
CA LYS A 61 2.64 69.74 -3.48
C LYS A 61 2.48 69.11 -2.10
N LEU A 62 3.55 68.55 -1.54
CA LEU A 62 3.50 67.98 -0.20
C LEU A 62 3.21 69.06 0.87
N LEU A 63 3.81 70.25 0.76
CA LEU A 63 3.54 71.36 1.67
C LEU A 63 2.09 71.86 1.57
N ILE A 64 1.54 71.97 0.36
CA ILE A 64 0.12 72.27 0.15
C ILE A 64 -0.74 71.21 0.84
N LEU A 65 -0.41 69.94 0.64
CA LEU A 65 -1.18 68.80 1.16
C LEU A 65 -1.20 68.74 2.70
N PHE A 66 -0.12 69.15 3.38
CA PHE A 66 -0.10 69.25 4.85
C PHE A 66 -1.20 70.17 5.38
N GLN A 67 -1.41 71.32 4.73
CA GLN A 67 -2.46 72.27 5.07
C GLN A 67 -3.84 71.77 4.62
N GLU A 68 -3.98 71.33 3.36
CA GLU A 68 -5.27 70.88 2.78
C GLU A 68 -5.90 69.73 3.58
N LYS A 69 -5.08 68.79 4.08
CA LYS A 69 -5.53 67.65 4.88
C LYS A 69 -5.53 67.94 6.38
N ASN A 70 -5.23 69.17 6.79
CA ASN A 70 -5.13 69.63 8.18
C ASN A 70 -4.31 68.67 9.06
N ILE A 71 -3.14 68.26 8.57
CA ILE A 71 -2.24 67.38 9.31
C ILE A 71 -1.69 68.12 10.53
N SER A 72 -1.40 67.42 11.63
CA SER A 72 -0.81 68.07 12.81
C SER A 72 0.45 68.86 12.46
N THR A 73 0.52 70.13 12.90
CA THR A 73 1.71 70.98 12.75
C THR A 73 2.95 70.35 13.39
N ALA A 74 2.80 69.51 14.41
CA ALA A 74 3.89 68.73 14.99
C ALA A 74 4.48 67.71 13.97
N ASN A 75 3.64 67.04 13.18
CA ASN A 75 4.09 66.15 12.13
C ASN A 75 4.84 66.93 11.04
N TYR A 76 4.32 68.08 10.62
CA TYR A 76 5.00 68.96 9.66
C TYR A 76 6.40 69.38 10.18
N LYS A 77 6.49 69.89 11.42
CA LYS A 77 7.77 70.30 12.03
C LYS A 77 8.80 69.16 12.03
N VAL A 78 8.37 67.94 12.36
CA VAL A 78 9.26 66.76 12.34
C VAL A 78 9.68 66.41 10.92
N PHE A 79 8.77 66.47 9.95
CA PHE A 79 9.10 66.25 8.53
C PHE A 79 10.10 67.28 8.03
N GLU A 80 9.81 68.57 8.20
CA GLU A 80 10.62 69.68 7.69
C GLU A 80 12.03 69.65 8.26
N SER A 81 12.14 69.56 9.58
CA SER A 81 13.42 69.50 10.28
C SER A 81 14.25 68.27 9.88
N PHE A 82 13.63 67.11 9.71
CA PHE A 82 14.32 65.90 9.25
C PHE A 82 14.74 66.01 7.77
N PHE A 83 13.86 66.53 6.92
CA PHE A 83 14.13 66.68 5.50
C PHE A 83 15.33 67.63 5.28
N LEU A 84 15.30 68.81 5.90
CA LEU A 84 16.38 69.79 5.85
C LEU A 84 17.69 69.24 6.44
N ASN A 85 17.66 68.78 7.70
CA ASN A 85 18.88 68.51 8.46
C ASN A 85 19.46 67.09 8.25
N ASN A 86 18.67 66.13 7.77
CA ASN A 86 19.10 64.73 7.63
C ASN A 86 19.02 64.20 6.20
N ILE A 87 18.04 64.62 5.39
CA ILE A 87 17.94 64.16 3.99
C ILE A 87 18.81 64.99 3.07
N LEU A 88 18.67 66.33 3.11
CA LEU A 88 19.37 67.22 2.18
C LEU A 88 20.89 67.27 2.44
N THR A 89 21.32 67.19 3.70
CA THR A 89 22.74 67.20 4.08
C THR A 89 23.45 65.86 3.88
N ASN A 90 22.72 64.74 3.81
CA ASN A 90 23.33 63.41 3.72
C ASN A 90 23.66 63.02 2.27
N LYS A 91 24.95 63.03 1.93
CA LYS A 91 25.46 62.66 0.59
C LYS A 91 25.10 61.23 0.15
N ARG A 92 24.81 60.31 1.08
CA ARG A 92 24.43 58.91 0.75
C ARG A 92 22.98 58.78 0.27
N ILE A 93 22.13 59.80 0.48
CA ILE A 93 20.75 59.83 0.00
C ILE A 93 20.72 60.55 -1.34
N THR A 94 20.48 59.79 -2.43
CA THR A 94 20.42 60.33 -3.79
C THR A 94 19.15 61.15 -4.03
N LEU A 95 19.14 62.01 -5.05
CA LEU A 95 17.96 62.78 -5.47
C LEU A 95 16.72 61.88 -5.69
N ASN A 96 16.92 60.71 -6.31
CA ASN A 96 15.85 59.72 -6.48
C ASN A 96 15.30 59.18 -5.16
N LYS A 97 16.15 58.90 -4.17
CA LYS A 97 15.71 58.47 -2.84
C LYS A 97 14.99 59.60 -2.10
N THR A 98 15.49 60.83 -2.20
CA THR A 98 14.83 62.03 -1.67
C THR A 98 13.43 62.20 -2.25
N ASN A 99 13.29 62.13 -3.58
CA ASN A 99 12.00 62.26 -4.25
C ASN A 99 11.04 61.11 -3.89
N LYS A 100 11.53 59.88 -3.77
CA LYS A 100 10.73 58.74 -3.29
C LYS A 100 10.25 58.94 -1.85
N PHE A 101 11.08 59.52 -0.98
CA PHE A 101 10.68 59.86 0.38
C PHE A 101 9.54 60.88 0.39
N ILE A 102 9.67 61.99 -0.35
CA ILE A 102 8.61 63.00 -0.52
C ILE A 102 7.32 62.33 -0.99
N LEU A 103 7.36 61.60 -2.10
CA LEU A 103 6.20 60.92 -2.66
C LEU A 103 5.57 59.92 -1.68
N GLY A 104 6.39 59.22 -0.89
CA GLY A 104 5.93 58.31 0.16
C GLY A 104 5.11 59.04 1.23
N ILE A 105 5.61 60.18 1.71
CA ILE A 105 4.87 61.02 2.68
C ILE A 105 3.62 61.62 2.03
N THR A 106 3.68 62.08 0.77
CA THR A 106 2.51 62.57 0.04
C THR A 106 1.42 61.51 -0.04
N HIS A 107 1.77 60.27 -0.39
CA HIS A 107 0.82 59.16 -0.47
C HIS A 107 0.26 58.73 0.90
N LEU A 108 1.06 58.82 1.96
CA LEU A 108 0.57 58.60 3.31
C LEU A 108 -0.48 59.66 3.70
N ILE A 109 -0.22 60.92 3.42
CA ILE A 109 -1.13 62.02 3.78
C ILE A 109 -2.40 61.98 2.91
N ASP A 110 -2.28 61.77 1.61
CA ASP A 110 -3.42 61.81 0.68
C ASP A 110 -4.27 60.55 0.76
N LYS A 111 -3.63 59.39 0.86
CA LYS A 111 -4.28 58.07 0.66
C LYS A 111 -4.10 57.11 1.83
N ASN A 112 -3.44 57.52 2.91
CA ASN A 112 -3.07 56.64 4.03
C ASN A 112 -2.17 55.46 3.61
N ASP A 113 -1.45 55.57 2.48
CA ASP A 113 -0.54 54.52 2.03
C ASP A 113 0.81 54.65 2.77
N LEU A 114 1.15 53.72 3.67
CA LEU A 114 2.49 53.62 4.26
C LEU A 114 3.55 53.36 3.19
N TYR A 115 3.23 52.50 2.23
CA TYR A 115 4.10 52.17 1.12
C TYR A 115 3.28 51.98 -0.15
N PHE A 116 3.79 52.43 -1.27
CA PHE A 116 3.17 52.20 -2.57
C PHE A 116 4.22 51.95 -3.64
N SER A 117 3.85 51.12 -4.61
CA SER A 117 4.59 50.82 -5.82
C SER A 117 3.61 50.25 -6.86
N ASN A 118 4.08 50.01 -8.08
CA ASN A 118 3.27 49.33 -9.09
C ASN A 118 2.92 47.88 -8.70
N ALA A 119 3.67 47.27 -7.76
CA ALA A 119 3.54 45.86 -7.40
C ALA A 119 2.70 45.64 -6.13
N VAL A 120 2.89 46.49 -5.12
CA VAL A 120 2.23 46.39 -3.81
C VAL A 120 1.97 47.77 -3.22
N LYS A 121 0.84 47.87 -2.53
CA LYS A 121 0.43 49.04 -1.75
C LYS A 121 0.04 48.60 -0.34
N TRP A 122 0.58 49.24 0.69
CA TRP A 122 0.23 49.02 2.09
C TRP A 122 -0.46 50.25 2.65
N GLN A 123 -1.70 50.09 3.10
CA GLN A 123 -2.59 51.19 3.46
C GLN A 123 -3.09 51.06 4.91
N LEU A 124 -3.16 52.19 5.62
CA LEU A 124 -3.79 52.30 6.93
C LEU A 124 -5.30 52.50 6.78
N SER A 125 -6.06 51.97 7.74
CA SER A 125 -7.51 52.19 7.84
C SER A 125 -7.91 53.61 8.24
N ASN A 126 -7.02 54.36 8.89
CA ASN A 126 -7.25 55.75 9.30
C ASN A 126 -5.95 56.56 9.24
N ASN A 127 -6.05 57.86 9.52
CA ASN A 127 -4.96 58.83 9.50
C ASN A 127 -4.31 59.09 10.88
N ASN A 128 -4.50 58.20 11.86
CA ASN A 128 -3.96 58.37 13.21
C ASN A 128 -2.48 57.94 13.28
N TYR A 129 -1.58 58.81 12.80
CA TYR A 129 -0.14 58.58 12.84
C TYR A 129 0.65 59.80 13.32
N GLN A 130 1.82 59.54 13.89
CA GLN A 130 2.75 60.55 14.39
C GLN A 130 4.12 60.38 13.73
N PHE A 131 4.68 61.47 13.21
CA PHE A 131 6.05 61.51 12.71
C PHE A 131 7.01 61.70 13.88
N LEU A 132 8.06 60.90 13.92
CA LEU A 132 9.08 60.93 14.94
C LEU A 132 10.46 60.96 14.30
N ASN A 133 11.36 61.76 14.87
CA ASN A 133 12.78 61.76 14.55
C ASN A 133 13.57 61.40 15.80
N GLU A 134 14.02 60.15 15.89
CA GLU A 134 14.86 59.68 17.00
C GLU A 134 16.23 59.28 16.48
N LYS A 135 17.29 59.85 17.06
CA LYS A 135 18.70 59.53 16.70
C LYS A 135 18.94 59.61 15.18
N LYS A 136 18.48 60.69 14.52
CA LYS A 136 18.58 60.91 13.06
C LYS A 136 17.86 59.85 12.22
N THR A 137 16.83 59.21 12.76
CA THR A 137 16.00 58.22 12.06
C THR A 137 14.55 58.67 12.04
N PHE A 138 14.03 58.91 10.83
CA PHE A 138 12.62 59.20 10.63
C PHE A 138 11.79 57.91 10.69
N LYS A 139 10.78 57.92 11.55
CA LYS A 139 9.82 56.82 11.71
C LYS A 139 8.41 57.36 11.91
N ILE A 140 7.43 56.58 11.46
CA ILE A 140 6.01 56.93 11.57
C ILE A 140 5.40 55.97 12.58
N LYS A 141 5.01 56.51 13.74
CA LYS A 141 4.33 55.75 14.80
C LYS A 141 2.85 55.69 14.50
N VAL A 142 2.28 54.50 14.59
CA VAL A 142 0.86 54.25 14.40
C VAL A 142 0.39 53.33 15.52
N ASN A 143 -0.81 53.57 16.07
CA ASN A 143 -1.36 52.78 17.17
C ASN A 143 -2.80 52.36 16.85
N ASN A 144 -3.14 51.10 17.13
CA ASN A 144 -4.49 50.56 17.02
C ASN A 144 -5.17 50.82 15.66
N VAL A 145 -4.53 50.36 14.58
CA VAL A 145 -5.03 50.50 13.20
C VAL A 145 -5.09 49.16 12.50
N ASP A 146 -5.94 49.05 11.48
CA ASP A 146 -5.81 47.98 10.50
C ASP A 146 -4.82 48.39 9.41
N ILE A 147 -3.94 47.46 9.03
CA ILE A 147 -3.02 47.59 7.91
C ILE A 147 -3.42 46.60 6.82
N THR A 148 -3.67 47.10 5.61
CA THR A 148 -4.07 46.27 4.47
C THR A 148 -3.02 46.35 3.36
N ALA A 149 -2.51 45.21 2.91
CA ALA A 149 -1.69 45.14 1.70
C ALA A 149 -2.57 44.79 0.51
N TYR A 150 -2.46 45.56 -0.56
CA TYR A 150 -3.11 45.32 -1.84
C TYR A 150 -2.05 44.96 -2.88
N ALA A 151 -2.24 43.83 -3.55
CA ALA A 151 -1.41 43.39 -4.68
C ALA A 151 -2.19 42.43 -5.56
N LYS A 152 -1.90 42.38 -6.87
CA LYS A 152 -2.44 41.35 -7.79
C LYS A 152 -3.98 41.13 -7.70
N LYS A 153 -4.75 42.21 -7.53
CA LYS A 153 -6.23 42.21 -7.35
C LYS A 153 -6.74 41.48 -6.09
N ASP A 154 -5.89 41.38 -5.07
CA ASP A 154 -6.16 40.70 -3.82
C ASP A 154 -5.62 41.53 -2.64
N SER A 155 -6.03 41.19 -1.42
CA SER A 155 -5.56 41.86 -0.22
C SER A 155 -5.30 40.92 0.95
N LEU A 156 -4.40 41.33 1.83
CA LEU A 156 -4.24 40.77 3.17
C LEU A 156 -4.37 41.89 4.19
N LYS A 157 -4.86 41.57 5.38
CA LYS A 157 -5.12 42.54 6.44
C LYS A 157 -4.57 42.06 7.77
N ILE A 158 -3.98 43.00 8.52
CA ILE A 158 -3.64 42.84 9.93
C ILE A 158 -4.54 43.79 10.71
N TYR A 159 -5.38 43.23 11.57
CA TYR A 159 -6.34 44.00 12.35
C TYR A 159 -5.72 44.55 13.62
N LYS A 160 -6.10 45.77 14.03
CA LYS A 160 -5.78 46.36 15.34
C LYS A 160 -4.29 46.27 15.75
N THR A 161 -3.37 46.55 14.82
CA THR A 161 -1.93 46.57 15.08
C THR A 161 -1.43 47.98 15.44
N GLY A 162 -0.33 48.05 16.18
CA GLY A 162 0.50 49.25 16.32
C GLY A 162 1.89 49.02 15.76
N GLY A 163 2.68 50.07 15.58
CA GLY A 163 4.07 49.92 15.14
C GLY A 163 4.76 51.19 14.66
N PHE A 164 5.95 50.98 14.11
CA PHE A 164 6.78 52.00 13.51
C PHE A 164 7.11 51.65 12.05
N TYR A 165 6.73 52.53 11.14
CA TYR A 165 7.17 52.46 9.75
C TYR A 165 8.44 53.28 9.53
N TYR A 166 9.39 52.72 8.78
CA TYR A 166 10.66 53.37 8.42
C TYR A 166 10.71 53.58 6.89
N PRO A 167 10.26 54.73 6.37
CA PRO A 167 10.12 54.97 4.93
C PRO A 167 11.42 54.87 4.13
N LEU A 168 12.58 55.19 4.71
CA LEU A 168 13.86 55.16 4.00
C LEU A 168 14.37 53.74 3.71
N ILE A 169 13.94 52.76 4.50
CA ILE A 169 14.32 51.35 4.36
C ILE A 169 13.12 50.44 4.06
N ASN A 170 11.92 51.02 3.91
CA ASN A 170 10.66 50.33 3.66
C ASN A 170 10.35 49.18 4.63
N LYS A 171 10.69 49.35 5.93
CA LYS A 171 10.42 48.34 6.96
C LYS A 171 9.34 48.81 7.92
N TRP A 172 8.41 47.92 8.23
CA TRP A 172 7.45 48.07 9.32
C TRP A 172 7.90 47.21 10.50
N LYS A 173 8.00 47.80 11.69
CA LYS A 173 8.19 47.08 12.96
C LYS A 173 6.89 47.17 13.75
N GLY A 174 6.12 46.10 13.68
CA GLY A 174 4.80 46.01 14.30
C GLY A 174 4.84 45.41 15.70
N TYR A 175 3.86 45.79 16.50
CA TYR A 175 3.53 45.15 17.77
C TYR A 175 2.01 44.99 17.91
N GLY A 176 1.58 43.89 18.53
CA GLY A 176 0.18 43.51 18.61
C GLY A 176 -0.42 43.17 17.24
N GLY A 177 -1.75 43.07 17.20
CA GLY A 177 -2.50 42.82 15.99
C GLY A 177 -3.03 41.39 15.85
N LYS A 178 -4.02 41.25 14.97
CA LYS A 178 -4.79 40.01 14.77
C LYS A 178 -4.88 39.67 13.29
N ILE A 179 -4.78 38.37 12.97
CA ILE A 179 -4.96 37.82 11.63
C ILE A 179 -6.09 36.79 11.69
N THR A 180 -7.01 36.87 10.74
CA THR A 180 -8.21 36.01 10.68
C THR A 180 -8.17 35.09 9.44
N TRP A 181 -8.97 34.03 9.48
CA TRP A 181 -9.16 33.11 8.36
C TRP A 181 -10.48 33.34 7.59
N GLU A 182 -11.11 34.50 7.76
CA GLU A 182 -12.38 34.85 7.10
C GLU A 182 -12.28 34.79 5.57
N ARG A 183 -11.11 35.17 5.04
CA ARG A 183 -10.80 35.04 3.61
C ARG A 183 -10.81 33.59 3.11
N SER A 184 -10.65 32.62 4.02
CA SER A 184 -10.76 31.18 3.77
C SER A 184 -12.15 30.62 4.09
N GLY A 185 -13.13 31.47 4.39
CA GLY A 185 -14.51 31.08 4.72
C GLY A 185 -14.69 30.57 6.16
N LEU A 186 -13.73 30.80 7.05
CA LEU A 186 -13.82 30.40 8.46
C LEU A 186 -14.07 31.63 9.35
N PRO A 187 -15.02 31.56 10.31
CA PRO A 187 -15.42 32.73 11.07
C PRO A 187 -14.35 33.11 12.11
N GLU A 188 -14.16 34.42 12.30
CA GLU A 188 -13.12 34.99 13.18
C GLU A 188 -13.23 34.53 14.65
N ASN A 189 -14.44 34.24 15.13
CA ASN A 189 -14.67 33.78 16.50
C ASN A 189 -14.16 32.35 16.75
N GLN A 190 -14.01 31.54 15.70
CA GLN A 190 -13.51 30.17 15.80
C GLN A 190 -12.00 30.10 15.57
N ILE A 191 -11.45 30.97 14.71
CA ILE A 191 -10.06 30.91 14.27
C ILE A 191 -9.41 32.27 14.05
N TYR A 192 -8.27 32.48 14.72
CA TYR A 192 -7.43 33.65 14.52
C TYR A 192 -6.02 33.44 15.08
N ALA A 193 -5.10 34.32 14.70
CA ALA A 193 -3.78 34.43 15.32
C ALA A 193 -3.56 35.83 15.88
N THR A 194 -2.98 35.94 17.07
CA THR A 194 -2.51 37.20 17.63
C THR A 194 -1.00 37.33 17.50
N LEU A 195 -0.54 38.50 17.10
CA LEU A 195 0.86 38.83 16.87
C LEU A 195 1.43 39.52 18.11
N ASN A 196 2.69 39.24 18.45
CA ASN A 196 3.40 39.97 19.51
C ASN A 196 4.27 41.09 18.90
N THR A 197 5.46 40.78 18.41
CA THR A 197 6.30 41.71 17.66
C THR A 197 6.73 41.08 16.35
N TYR A 198 6.80 41.88 15.30
CA TYR A 198 7.10 41.35 13.96
C TYR A 198 7.66 42.43 13.03
N VAL A 199 8.30 42.00 11.95
CA VAL A 199 8.88 42.89 10.94
C VAL A 199 8.33 42.55 9.56
N ILE A 200 7.86 43.56 8.85
CA ILE A 200 7.42 43.43 7.46
C ILE A 200 8.36 44.25 6.56
N ASP A 201 8.83 43.61 5.50
CA ASP A 201 9.40 44.29 4.34
C ASP A 201 8.24 44.76 3.46
N MET A 202 7.95 46.07 3.51
CA MET A 202 6.77 46.66 2.86
C MET A 202 6.88 46.64 1.33
N THR A 203 8.06 46.32 0.78
CA THR A 203 8.24 46.11 -0.66
C THR A 203 7.65 44.77 -1.14
N LYS A 204 7.34 43.85 -0.21
CA LYS A 204 6.77 42.54 -0.51
C LYS A 204 5.26 42.53 -0.27
N SER A 205 4.54 41.71 -1.02
CA SER A 205 3.10 41.48 -0.85
C SER A 205 2.80 40.35 0.15
N GLY A 206 3.63 40.20 1.17
CA GLY A 206 3.50 39.15 2.16
C GLY A 206 4.63 39.18 3.20
N PHE A 207 4.39 38.52 4.32
CA PHE A 207 5.29 38.50 5.47
C PHE A 207 5.20 37.17 6.21
N GLU A 208 6.19 36.97 7.08
CA GLU A 208 6.30 35.82 7.96
C GLU A 208 6.53 36.33 9.38
N VAL A 209 5.89 35.68 10.35
CA VAL A 209 6.03 35.99 11.77
C VAL A 209 6.51 34.71 12.44
N ASP A 210 7.65 34.81 13.11
CA ASP A 210 8.27 33.65 13.76
C ASP A 210 7.34 33.06 14.81
N SER A 211 6.89 33.87 15.77
CA SER A 211 6.00 33.44 16.84
C SER A 211 4.67 34.18 16.82
N VAL A 212 3.58 33.43 16.67
CA VAL A 212 2.20 33.88 16.88
C VAL A 212 1.50 32.97 17.88
N LEU A 213 0.48 33.51 18.54
CA LEU A 213 -0.43 32.71 19.35
C LEU A 213 -1.68 32.42 18.51
N PHE A 214 -1.91 31.15 18.20
CA PHE A 214 -2.95 30.69 17.28
C PHE A 214 -4.10 30.04 18.05
N PHE A 215 -5.30 30.50 17.77
CA PHE A 215 -6.55 30.06 18.37
C PHE A 215 -7.35 29.30 17.32
N TYR A 216 -7.77 28.07 17.66
CA TYR A 216 -8.72 27.31 16.86
C TYR A 216 -9.51 26.34 17.75
N ASP A 217 -10.71 26.77 18.14
CA ASP A 217 -11.57 26.10 19.12
C ASP A 217 -11.94 24.65 18.76
N LYS A 218 -12.04 24.36 17.46
CA LYS A 218 -12.35 23.02 16.94
C LYS A 218 -11.31 21.96 17.31
N PHE A 219 -10.04 22.35 17.47
CA PHE A 219 -8.94 21.42 17.73
C PHE A 219 -8.29 21.62 19.09
N PHE A 220 -8.30 22.85 19.63
CA PHE A 220 -7.55 23.19 20.83
C PHE A 220 -8.41 23.96 21.82
N LYS A 221 -8.37 23.55 23.09
CA LYS A 221 -8.98 24.30 24.21
C LYS A 221 -8.18 25.54 24.58
N GLU A 222 -6.87 25.48 24.40
CA GLU A 222 -5.93 26.57 24.67
C GLU A 222 -5.19 26.94 23.37
N PRO A 223 -4.82 28.21 23.20
CA PRO A 223 -4.08 28.62 22.01
C PRO A 223 -2.67 28.03 21.97
N ILE A 224 -2.14 27.86 20.76
CA ILE A 224 -0.84 27.24 20.52
C ILE A 224 0.14 28.19 19.85
N LEU A 225 1.42 28.06 20.20
CA LEU A 225 2.50 28.84 19.58
C LEU A 225 2.95 28.21 18.26
N GLY A 226 3.27 29.06 17.30
CA GLY A 226 3.83 28.62 16.03
C GLY A 226 4.22 29.75 15.09
N HIS A 227 4.63 29.34 13.90
CA HIS A 227 5.04 30.18 12.80
C HIS A 227 3.87 30.51 11.88
N LEU A 228 3.79 31.77 11.43
CA LEU A 228 2.76 32.23 10.51
C LEU A 228 3.39 32.78 9.23
N SER A 229 2.85 32.38 8.07
CA SER A 229 3.13 32.99 6.78
C SER A 229 1.85 33.55 6.18
N TYR A 230 1.86 34.81 5.74
CA TYR A 230 0.70 35.42 5.08
C TYR A 230 1.13 36.19 3.84
N LYS A 231 0.67 35.74 2.66
CA LYS A 231 1.02 36.32 1.36
C LYS A 231 -0.22 36.57 0.52
N VAL A 232 -0.24 37.69 -0.19
CA VAL A 232 -1.20 37.98 -1.25
C VAL A 232 -0.93 37.03 -2.41
N MET A 233 -1.99 36.39 -2.91
CA MET A 233 -1.93 35.47 -4.03
C MET A 233 -3.09 35.71 -4.98
N HIS A 234 -2.85 35.58 -6.29
CA HIS A 234 -3.94 35.61 -7.25
C HIS A 234 -4.85 34.41 -7.01
N ILE A 235 -6.05 34.65 -6.47
CA ILE A 235 -7.07 33.61 -6.29
C ILE A 235 -7.79 33.46 -7.62
N SER A 236 -7.62 32.31 -8.29
CA SER A 236 -8.52 31.92 -9.38
C SER A 236 -9.85 31.46 -8.79
N LYS A 237 -10.99 31.79 -9.40
CA LYS A 237 -12.36 31.52 -8.90
C LYS A 237 -12.63 30.08 -8.42
N ASN A 238 -11.82 29.09 -8.81
CA ASN A 238 -12.01 27.66 -8.53
C ASN A 238 -10.94 27.02 -7.63
N LYS A 239 -10.12 27.78 -6.88
CA LYS A 239 -9.08 27.21 -5.99
C LYS A 239 -9.20 27.74 -4.57
N ASP A 240 -9.11 26.83 -3.60
CA ASP A 240 -9.04 27.16 -2.18
C ASP A 240 -7.88 28.14 -1.92
N PRO A 241 -8.09 29.16 -1.07
CA PRO A 241 -7.00 30.04 -0.65
C PRO A 241 -5.93 29.22 0.09
N LYS A 242 -4.65 29.53 -0.16
CA LYS A 242 -3.52 28.84 0.50
C LYS A 242 -2.98 29.58 1.72
N TYR A 243 -3.45 30.81 1.96
CA TYR A 243 -3.02 31.68 3.04
C TYR A 243 -4.24 32.21 3.81
N PRO A 244 -4.11 32.49 5.13
CA PRO A 244 -2.89 32.41 5.94
C PRO A 244 -2.40 30.97 6.15
N GLN A 245 -1.12 30.82 6.47
CA GLN A 245 -0.51 29.52 6.83
C GLN A 245 0.00 29.59 8.25
N PHE A 246 -0.30 28.56 9.03
CA PHE A 246 0.18 28.39 10.39
C PHE A 246 0.87 27.04 10.53
N GLN A 247 1.96 26.99 11.28
CA GLN A 247 2.66 25.76 11.64
C GLN A 247 3.03 25.80 13.12
N SER A 248 2.58 24.82 13.90
CA SER A 248 2.89 24.72 15.32
C SER A 248 4.37 24.42 15.58
N TYR A 249 4.94 24.98 16.64
CA TYR A 249 6.29 24.58 17.08
C TYR A 249 6.31 23.20 17.74
N LYS A 250 5.24 22.86 18.47
CA LYS A 250 5.09 21.54 19.05
C LYS A 250 4.87 20.53 17.92
N ASN A 251 5.76 19.55 17.82
CA ASN A 251 5.75 18.54 16.77
C ASN A 251 4.81 17.36 17.07
N ARG A 252 4.19 17.34 18.26
CA ARG A 252 3.40 16.20 18.72
C ARG A 252 2.26 16.65 19.62
N PHE A 253 1.05 16.55 19.08
CA PHE A 253 -0.21 16.63 19.80
C PHE A 253 -0.91 15.28 19.66
N ASP A 254 -1.58 14.85 20.72
CA ASP A 254 -2.41 13.65 20.72
C ASP A 254 -3.88 14.05 20.60
N PHE A 255 -4.42 13.92 19.40
CA PHE A 255 -5.83 14.17 19.12
C PHE A 255 -6.58 12.84 19.14
N LYS A 256 -7.35 12.63 20.20
CA LYS A 256 -8.20 11.45 20.34
C LYS A 256 -9.47 11.60 19.52
N ASN A 257 -9.90 10.52 18.89
CA ASN A 257 -11.16 10.44 18.14
C ASN A 257 -11.33 11.60 17.13
N ILE A 258 -10.30 11.89 16.32
CA ILE A 258 -10.45 12.84 15.21
C ILE A 258 -11.53 12.38 14.21
N PHE A 259 -11.73 11.06 14.16
CA PHE A 259 -12.94 10.39 13.74
C PHE A 259 -13.19 9.24 14.72
N GLU A 260 -14.38 8.66 14.68
CA GLU A 260 -14.74 7.49 15.48
C GLU A 260 -13.69 6.37 15.32
N ASN A 261 -13.10 5.92 16.44
CA ASN A 261 -12.04 4.90 16.51
C ASN A 261 -10.73 5.27 15.78
N ILE A 262 -10.50 6.55 15.48
CA ILE A 262 -9.28 7.03 14.82
C ILE A 262 -8.65 8.15 15.65
N ASP A 263 -7.45 7.87 16.15
CA ASP A 263 -6.59 8.86 16.79
C ASP A 263 -5.56 9.40 15.80
N PHE A 264 -5.17 10.66 16.01
CA PHE A 264 -4.06 11.30 15.31
C PHE A 264 -3.01 11.79 16.31
N GLU A 265 -1.75 11.56 15.97
CA GLU A 265 -0.59 11.96 16.77
C GLU A 265 0.44 12.66 15.87
N GLY A 266 0.71 13.94 16.11
CA GLY A 266 1.67 14.72 15.31
C GLY A 266 1.53 16.23 15.47
N GLY A 267 2.31 16.97 14.71
CA GLY A 267 2.27 18.44 14.66
C GLY A 267 1.05 18.94 13.90
N PHE A 268 0.71 20.21 14.09
CA PHE A 268 -0.42 20.86 13.44
C PHE A 268 0.05 21.91 12.44
N MET A 269 -0.45 21.81 11.21
CA MET A 269 -0.22 22.81 10.17
C MET A 269 -1.54 23.13 9.48
N MET A 270 -1.74 24.39 9.13
CA MET A 270 -2.92 24.85 8.41
C MET A 270 -2.51 25.70 7.22
N LYS A 271 -3.12 25.48 6.05
CA LYS A 271 -2.91 26.30 4.85
C LYS A 271 -4.27 26.72 4.28
N GLY A 272 -4.60 28.00 4.44
CA GLY A 272 -5.97 28.48 4.22
C GLY A 272 -6.95 27.65 5.07
N PRO A 273 -8.03 27.09 4.50
CA PRO A 273 -8.99 26.30 5.27
C PRO A 273 -8.54 24.85 5.50
N GLN A 274 -7.46 24.40 4.85
CA GLN A 274 -7.04 23.00 4.89
C GLN A 274 -6.14 22.73 6.09
N VAL A 275 -6.51 21.71 6.87
CA VAL A 275 -5.75 21.24 8.04
C VAL A 275 -4.86 20.07 7.65
N TYR A 276 -3.66 20.06 8.21
CA TYR A 276 -2.65 19.04 8.00
C TYR A 276 -2.09 18.57 9.34
N GLY A 277 -2.02 17.25 9.50
CA GLY A 277 -1.18 16.62 10.50
C GLY A 277 0.24 16.47 9.96
N GLN A 278 1.24 17.05 10.63
CA GLN A 278 2.62 17.08 10.15
C GLN A 278 3.55 16.27 11.07
N GLY A 279 4.42 15.46 10.46
CA GLY A 279 5.57 14.85 11.11
C GLY A 279 6.87 15.54 10.73
N THR A 280 7.91 15.30 11.51
CA THR A 280 9.28 15.66 11.17
C THR A 280 9.97 14.51 10.42
N LYS A 281 11.21 14.72 9.97
CA LYS A 281 12.02 13.63 9.41
C LYS A 281 12.29 12.53 10.44
N LYS A 282 12.54 12.89 11.70
CA LYS A 282 12.86 11.94 12.78
C LYS A 282 11.61 11.32 13.41
N GLU A 283 10.53 12.09 13.48
CA GLU A 283 9.28 11.70 14.13
C GLU A 283 8.12 11.92 13.17
N LYS A 284 7.74 10.85 12.44
CA LYS A 284 6.58 10.87 11.55
C LYS A 284 5.28 11.03 12.37
N ALA A 285 4.31 11.72 11.79
CA ALA A 285 2.96 11.78 12.33
C ALA A 285 2.30 10.40 12.18
N ARG A 286 1.31 10.12 13.02
CA ARG A 286 0.70 8.79 13.15
C ARG A 286 -0.82 8.89 13.15
N ILE A 287 -1.45 7.98 12.44
CA ILE A 287 -2.87 7.65 12.54
C ILE A 287 -2.96 6.27 13.17
N LYS A 288 -3.71 6.17 14.27
CA LYS A 288 -3.97 4.92 14.99
C LYS A 288 -5.44 4.59 14.85
N VAL A 289 -5.75 3.39 14.37
CA VAL A 289 -7.12 2.95 14.11
C VAL A 289 -7.43 1.74 14.97
N TYR A 290 -8.54 1.82 15.67
CA TYR A 290 -8.96 0.83 16.66
C TYR A 290 -10.17 0.03 16.18
N TYR A 291 -10.25 -1.22 16.61
CA TYR A 291 -11.46 -2.05 16.51
C TYR A 291 -11.73 -2.65 17.88
N LYS A 292 -12.89 -2.30 18.49
CA LYS A 292 -13.25 -2.71 19.86
C LYS A 292 -12.07 -2.52 20.83
N ASP A 293 -11.57 -1.28 20.90
CA ASP A 293 -10.43 -0.84 21.74
C ASP A 293 -9.05 -1.47 21.43
N THR A 294 -8.97 -2.38 20.46
CA THR A 294 -7.70 -2.98 20.03
C THR A 294 -7.11 -2.19 18.87
N LEU A 295 -5.85 -1.75 18.98
CA LEU A 295 -5.12 -1.11 17.88
C LEU A 295 -4.95 -2.11 16.72
N ARG A 296 -5.55 -1.82 15.57
CA ARG A 296 -5.48 -2.67 14.37
C ARG A 296 -4.59 -2.13 13.29
N ILE A 297 -4.61 -0.81 13.07
CA ILE A 297 -3.76 -0.17 12.06
C ILE A 297 -2.97 0.97 12.68
N LEU A 298 -1.66 0.94 12.44
CA LEU A 298 -0.78 2.09 12.63
C LEU A 298 -0.31 2.58 11.26
N ALA A 299 -0.68 3.79 10.90
CA ALA A 299 -0.24 4.45 9.68
C ALA A 299 0.66 5.64 10.03
N THR A 300 1.85 5.71 9.44
CA THR A 300 2.84 6.76 9.73
C THR A 300 3.28 7.49 8.45
N SER A 301 3.31 8.81 8.50
CA SER A 301 3.66 9.66 7.36
C SER A 301 4.21 11.01 7.81
N LYS A 302 4.87 11.72 6.89
CA LYS A 302 5.25 13.12 7.11
C LYS A 302 4.05 14.06 7.09
N LEU A 303 2.99 13.71 6.38
CA LEU A 303 1.86 14.61 6.19
C LEU A 303 0.57 13.83 6.00
N PHE A 304 -0.41 14.11 6.85
CA PHE A 304 -1.81 13.73 6.66
C PHE A 304 -2.63 14.97 6.33
N VAL A 305 -3.39 14.93 5.25
CA VAL A 305 -4.38 15.95 4.93
C VAL A 305 -5.66 15.60 5.67
N LEU A 306 -6.05 16.43 6.63
CA LEU A 306 -7.24 16.23 7.47
C LEU A 306 -8.39 17.08 6.91
N LYS A 307 -9.29 16.44 6.17
CA LYS A 307 -10.50 17.10 5.64
C LYS A 307 -11.71 16.71 6.49
N PRO A 308 -12.82 17.47 6.46
CA PRO A 308 -13.98 17.21 7.32
C PRO A 308 -14.59 15.80 7.24
N LYS A 309 -14.46 15.11 6.11
CA LYS A 309 -15.04 13.76 5.89
C LYS A 309 -14.02 12.72 5.42
N GLN A 310 -12.73 13.05 5.43
CA GLN A 310 -11.70 12.15 4.91
C GLN A 310 -10.30 12.50 5.43
N ILE A 311 -9.45 11.48 5.54
CA ILE A 311 -8.01 11.62 5.76
C ILE A 311 -7.30 11.10 4.51
N ILE A 312 -6.30 11.82 4.03
CA ILE A 312 -5.50 11.40 2.87
C ILE A 312 -4.02 11.57 3.19
N SER A 313 -3.21 10.57 2.88
CA SER A 313 -1.74 10.66 2.92
C SER A 313 -1.11 9.86 1.79
N GLN A 314 0.05 10.30 1.33
CA GLN A 314 0.91 9.59 0.38
C GLN A 314 2.19 9.13 1.08
N ASN A 315 2.87 8.12 0.53
CA ASN A 315 4.09 7.54 1.11
C ASN A 315 3.93 7.17 2.60
N THR A 316 2.78 6.56 2.92
CA THR A 316 2.40 6.21 4.29
C THR A 316 2.88 4.80 4.61
N SER A 317 3.76 4.66 5.58
CA SER A 317 4.12 3.34 6.11
C SER A 317 2.96 2.82 6.95
N VAL A 318 2.53 1.58 6.74
CA VAL A 318 1.35 1.00 7.39
C VAL A 318 1.67 -0.37 7.96
N SER A 319 1.28 -0.57 9.22
CA SER A 319 1.27 -1.87 9.91
C SER A 319 -0.17 -2.23 10.29
N ILE A 320 -0.62 -3.40 9.85
CA ILE A 320 -1.89 -4.01 10.26
C ILE A 320 -1.56 -5.14 11.25
N TYR A 321 -1.99 -5.03 12.50
CA TYR A 321 -1.60 -5.96 13.57
C TYR A 321 -2.47 -7.22 13.60
N LEU A 322 -1.79 -8.38 13.60
CA LEU A 322 -2.34 -9.73 13.68
C LEU A 322 -1.74 -10.43 14.90
N ALA A 323 -2.31 -10.19 16.08
CA ALA A 323 -1.71 -10.56 17.37
C ALA A 323 -0.29 -9.96 17.54
N ASN A 324 0.74 -10.80 17.62
CA ASN A 324 2.15 -10.37 17.73
C ASN A 324 2.82 -10.15 16.38
N ASP A 325 2.12 -10.45 15.28
CA ASP A 325 2.58 -10.33 13.90
C ASP A 325 1.93 -9.13 13.20
N SER A 326 2.36 -8.84 11.97
CA SER A 326 1.71 -7.80 11.17
C SER A 326 1.77 -8.05 9.67
N ILE A 327 0.83 -7.40 8.97
CA ILE A 327 0.98 -7.07 7.55
C ILE A 327 1.59 -5.67 7.47
N TYR A 328 2.79 -5.57 6.90
CA TYR A 328 3.55 -4.33 6.80
C TYR A 328 3.70 -3.88 5.35
N HIS A 329 3.71 -2.56 5.14
CA HIS A 329 4.07 -1.94 3.88
C HIS A 329 4.80 -0.59 4.10
N PRO A 330 5.89 -0.29 3.38
CA PRO A 330 6.73 0.89 3.65
C PRO A 330 6.18 2.22 3.15
N GLY A 331 5.38 2.24 2.07
CA GLY A 331 4.78 3.49 1.58
C GLY A 331 3.56 3.30 0.69
N LEU A 332 2.39 3.67 1.19
CA LEU A 332 1.09 3.56 0.52
C LEU A 332 0.40 4.91 0.38
N ILE A 333 -0.57 4.97 -0.52
CA ILE A 333 -1.63 5.97 -0.42
C ILE A 333 -2.63 5.48 0.64
N PHE A 334 -2.71 6.21 1.74
CA PHE A 334 -3.67 5.98 2.80
C PHE A 334 -4.88 6.91 2.58
N LYS A 335 -6.08 6.34 2.59
CA LYS A 335 -7.33 7.10 2.58
C LYS A 335 -8.27 6.56 3.66
N TYR A 336 -8.88 7.47 4.40
CA TYR A 336 -10.06 7.18 5.23
C TYR A 336 -11.22 8.01 4.71
N ASN A 337 -12.41 7.41 4.63
CA ASN A 337 -13.66 8.09 4.28
C ASN A 337 -14.69 7.89 5.40
N ASP A 338 -15.19 8.99 5.92
CA ASP A 338 -16.10 8.99 7.07
C ASP A 338 -17.54 8.59 6.70
N LYS A 339 -17.97 8.82 5.44
CA LYS A 339 -19.32 8.47 4.98
C LYS A 339 -19.58 6.97 5.03
N ASN A 340 -18.58 6.16 4.68
CA ASN A 340 -18.67 4.70 4.66
C ASN A 340 -17.77 4.04 5.71
N LYS A 341 -17.16 4.84 6.61
CA LYS A 341 -16.25 4.38 7.67
C LYS A 341 -15.20 3.39 7.16
N THR A 342 -14.62 3.66 5.98
CA THR A 342 -13.73 2.73 5.28
C THR A 342 -12.33 3.30 5.14
N ILE A 343 -11.33 2.47 5.45
CA ILE A 343 -9.91 2.70 5.15
C ILE A 343 -9.56 2.01 3.84
N GLN A 344 -8.77 2.70 3.01
CA GLN A 344 -8.20 2.17 1.79
C GLN A 344 -6.68 2.38 1.78
N LEU A 345 -5.98 1.28 1.52
CA LEU A 345 -4.54 1.20 1.40
C LEU A 345 -4.22 0.85 -0.05
N ILE A 346 -3.76 1.84 -0.81
CA ILE A 346 -3.69 1.75 -2.27
C ILE A 346 -2.22 1.70 -2.71
N ARG A 347 -1.92 0.72 -3.57
CA ARG A 347 -0.71 0.65 -4.39
C ARG A 347 -1.03 1.10 -5.81
N ASP A 348 -0.53 2.28 -6.20
CA ASP A 348 -0.73 2.88 -7.52
C ASP A 348 0.39 2.53 -8.52
N GLY A 349 1.41 1.81 -8.08
CA GLY A 349 2.54 1.41 -8.92
C GLY A 349 3.60 2.50 -9.12
N GLU A 350 3.58 3.57 -8.32
CA GLU A 350 4.57 4.64 -8.34
C GLU A 350 5.39 4.73 -7.04
N GLY A 351 6.70 4.96 -7.18
CA GLY A 351 7.60 5.10 -6.04
C GLY A 351 7.53 3.90 -5.08
N LEU A 352 7.45 4.17 -3.77
CA LEU A 352 7.43 3.14 -2.72
C LEU A 352 6.20 2.23 -2.75
N THR A 353 5.11 2.59 -3.44
CA THR A 353 3.92 1.75 -3.52
C THR A 353 4.16 0.47 -4.33
N ARG A 354 5.25 0.39 -5.09
CA ARG A 354 5.67 -0.82 -5.82
C ARG A 354 6.11 -1.96 -4.90
N ALA A 355 6.60 -1.65 -3.70
CA ALA A 355 6.98 -2.66 -2.72
C ALA A 355 5.79 -3.59 -2.44
N PRO A 356 6.02 -4.87 -2.13
CA PRO A 356 4.96 -5.76 -1.75
C PRO A 356 4.56 -5.55 -0.28
N TYR A 357 3.41 -6.07 0.11
CA TYR A 357 3.09 -6.25 1.53
C TYR A 357 3.88 -7.44 2.08
N ILE A 358 4.35 -7.33 3.32
CA ILE A 358 5.01 -8.42 4.05
C ILE A 358 4.08 -8.87 5.16
N ASP A 359 3.62 -10.12 5.11
CA ASP A 359 2.78 -10.73 6.13
C ASP A 359 3.58 -11.73 6.97
N THR A 360 3.90 -11.35 8.21
CA THR A 360 4.68 -12.20 9.11
C THR A 360 3.84 -13.27 9.81
N TYR A 361 2.51 -13.12 9.86
CA TYR A 361 1.63 -14.13 10.46
C TYR A 361 1.48 -15.33 9.53
N HIS A 362 1.17 -15.07 8.26
CA HIS A 362 1.01 -16.10 7.24
C HIS A 362 2.34 -16.53 6.62
N GLN A 363 3.43 -15.77 6.83
CA GLN A 363 4.74 -16.00 6.22
C GLN A 363 4.70 -15.92 4.69
N VAL A 364 4.04 -14.88 4.18
CA VAL A 364 3.91 -14.61 2.73
C VAL A 364 4.23 -13.15 2.38
N ILE A 365 4.68 -12.96 1.15
CA ILE A 365 4.78 -11.66 0.48
C ILE A 365 3.58 -11.53 -0.44
N MET A 366 2.84 -10.43 -0.30
CA MET A 366 1.60 -10.22 -1.05
C MET A 366 1.75 -9.08 -2.04
N ASP A 367 1.40 -9.37 -3.29
CA ASP A 367 1.26 -8.40 -4.36
C ASP A 367 -0.24 -8.18 -4.60
N VAL A 368 -0.79 -7.18 -3.91
CA VAL A 368 -2.22 -6.80 -3.95
C VAL A 368 -2.32 -5.29 -4.16
N ASN A 369 -3.25 -4.82 -5.00
CA ASN A 369 -3.35 -3.39 -5.33
C ASN A 369 -4.09 -2.56 -4.26
N LEU A 370 -5.10 -3.14 -3.63
CA LEU A 370 -5.95 -2.47 -2.65
C LEU A 370 -6.20 -3.39 -1.44
N ILE A 371 -5.95 -2.87 -0.24
CA ILE A 371 -6.56 -3.40 0.99
C ILE A 371 -7.62 -2.40 1.44
N SER A 372 -8.85 -2.86 1.63
CA SER A 372 -9.99 -2.06 2.07
C SER A 372 -10.55 -2.61 3.37
N TRP A 373 -10.78 -1.75 4.35
CA TRP A 373 -11.31 -2.14 5.65
C TRP A 373 -12.46 -1.23 6.09
N PRO A 374 -13.71 -1.72 6.11
CA PRO A 374 -14.80 -1.08 6.82
C PRO A 374 -14.55 -1.27 8.33
N ILE A 375 -14.26 -0.18 9.06
CA ILE A 375 -13.73 -0.24 10.43
C ILE A 375 -14.68 -0.97 11.39
N ASN A 376 -15.98 -0.99 11.11
CA ASN A 376 -16.98 -1.64 11.96
C ASN A 376 -17.12 -3.16 11.71
N VAL A 377 -16.42 -3.70 10.71
CA VAL A 377 -16.47 -5.12 10.34
C VAL A 377 -15.13 -5.77 10.65
N PRO A 378 -15.10 -6.96 11.29
CA PRO A 378 -13.85 -7.66 11.60
C PRO A 378 -13.27 -8.38 10.36
N GLN A 379 -13.24 -7.71 9.19
CA GLN A 379 -12.79 -8.29 7.93
C GLN A 379 -12.09 -7.24 7.05
N LEU A 380 -10.90 -7.57 6.55
CA LEU A 380 -10.21 -6.81 5.52
C LEU A 380 -10.41 -7.47 4.16
N ASN A 381 -10.61 -6.65 3.13
CA ASN A 381 -10.81 -7.10 1.76
C ASN A 381 -9.61 -6.71 0.90
N PHE A 382 -9.08 -7.68 0.15
CA PHE A 382 -7.93 -7.56 -0.72
C PHE A 382 -8.42 -7.62 -2.16
N GLY A 383 -8.09 -6.63 -2.97
CA GLY A 383 -8.56 -6.58 -4.34
C GLY A 383 -7.92 -5.47 -5.15
N VAL A 384 -8.73 -4.86 -6.01
CA VAL A 384 -8.28 -3.79 -6.92
C VAL A 384 -9.14 -2.55 -6.77
N THR A 385 -8.58 -1.42 -7.18
CA THR A 385 -9.31 -0.16 -7.27
C THR A 385 -10.40 -0.23 -8.34
N GLY A 386 -11.52 0.47 -8.13
CA GLY A 386 -12.59 0.52 -9.13
C GLY A 386 -12.10 1.02 -10.50
N GLY A 387 -12.46 0.31 -11.57
CA GLY A 387 -12.06 0.62 -12.95
C GLY A 387 -10.77 -0.07 -13.43
N SER A 388 -10.09 -0.85 -12.59
CA SER A 388 -8.96 -1.68 -13.02
C SER A 388 -9.40 -2.81 -13.96
N THR A 389 -8.62 -3.08 -15.01
CA THR A 389 -8.86 -4.20 -15.96
C THR A 389 -8.13 -5.48 -15.57
N GLN A 390 -7.16 -5.40 -14.65
CA GLN A 390 -6.44 -6.54 -14.09
C GLN A 390 -6.88 -6.74 -12.65
N HIS A 391 -7.32 -7.96 -12.33
CA HIS A 391 -7.82 -8.38 -11.02
C HIS A 391 -6.93 -9.48 -10.41
N ASN A 392 -5.62 -9.40 -10.67
CA ASN A 392 -4.67 -10.41 -10.24
C ASN A 392 -4.06 -10.02 -8.89
N ALA A 393 -3.91 -11.01 -8.01
CA ALA A 393 -3.12 -10.89 -6.78
C ALA A 393 -2.19 -12.09 -6.63
N LYS A 394 -1.07 -11.90 -5.92
CA LYS A 394 -0.12 -12.98 -5.65
C LYS A 394 0.20 -13.07 -4.18
N PHE A 395 0.26 -14.29 -3.65
CA PHE A 395 0.64 -14.60 -2.28
C PHE A 395 1.78 -15.61 -2.35
N LYS A 396 3.00 -15.13 -2.15
CA LYS A 396 4.24 -15.89 -2.35
C LYS A 396 4.87 -16.22 -1.00
N SER A 397 5.30 -17.46 -0.78
CA SER A 397 6.05 -17.81 0.44
C SER A 397 7.24 -16.88 0.68
N VAL A 398 7.54 -16.56 1.94
CA VAL A 398 8.76 -15.82 2.29
C VAL A 398 10.05 -16.58 1.92
N ASP A 399 9.98 -17.91 1.84
CA ASP A 399 11.08 -18.81 1.45
C ASP A 399 11.00 -19.23 -0.04
N PHE A 400 10.09 -18.64 -0.83
CA PHE A 400 10.01 -18.89 -2.27
C PHE A 400 11.33 -18.55 -2.96
N PHE A 401 11.85 -19.49 -3.74
CA PHE A 401 13.06 -19.30 -4.54
C PHE A 401 12.96 -19.96 -5.91
N LYS A 402 13.48 -19.28 -6.94
CA LYS A 402 13.76 -19.86 -8.26
C LYS A 402 15.10 -19.36 -8.75
N MET A 403 15.93 -20.25 -9.27
CA MET A 403 17.26 -19.89 -9.78
C MET A 403 17.17 -18.84 -10.89
N ASN A 404 16.20 -18.96 -11.80
CA ASN A 404 15.98 -17.97 -12.85
C ASN A 404 15.67 -16.57 -12.30
N ASP A 405 14.84 -16.47 -11.25
CA ASP A 405 14.56 -15.19 -10.59
C ASP A 405 15.83 -14.63 -9.92
N PHE A 406 16.63 -15.47 -9.28
CA PHE A 406 17.92 -15.09 -8.69
C PHE A 406 18.90 -14.52 -9.72
N LEU A 407 19.06 -15.20 -10.87
CA LEU A 407 19.90 -14.75 -11.98
C LEU A 407 19.35 -13.45 -12.61
N ASN A 408 18.03 -13.31 -12.73
CA ASN A 408 17.39 -12.11 -13.24
C ASN A 408 17.59 -10.88 -12.34
N ILE A 409 17.83 -11.06 -11.03
CA ILE A 409 18.20 -9.97 -10.13
C ILE A 409 19.62 -9.49 -10.40
N GLN A 410 20.54 -10.42 -10.72
CA GLN A 410 21.92 -10.09 -11.07
C GLN A 410 22.02 -9.45 -12.47
N LYS A 411 21.19 -9.85 -13.43
CA LYS A 411 21.26 -9.40 -14.83
C LYS A 411 22.68 -9.55 -15.38
N MET A 412 23.25 -8.47 -15.91
CA MET A 412 24.62 -8.39 -16.43
C MET A 412 25.63 -7.88 -15.39
N ASP A 413 25.20 -7.62 -14.16
CA ASP A 413 26.11 -7.12 -13.11
C ASP A 413 27.07 -8.23 -12.66
N MET A 414 28.33 -7.87 -12.39
CA MET A 414 29.36 -8.82 -11.93
C MET A 414 29.03 -9.46 -10.58
N LYS A 415 28.25 -8.77 -9.73
CA LYS A 415 27.84 -9.25 -8.41
C LYS A 415 26.34 -9.11 -8.26
N ASN A 416 25.70 -10.15 -7.73
CA ASN A 416 24.29 -10.08 -7.38
C ASN A 416 24.04 -8.89 -6.40
N PRO A 417 23.09 -8.00 -6.70
CA PRO A 417 22.79 -6.85 -5.86
C PRO A 417 22.52 -7.16 -4.38
N LEU A 418 21.86 -8.29 -4.11
CA LEU A 418 21.59 -8.73 -2.74
C LEU A 418 22.88 -9.04 -1.97
N SER A 419 23.87 -9.62 -2.65
CA SER A 419 25.19 -9.92 -2.07
C SER A 419 25.97 -8.65 -1.72
N VAL A 420 25.77 -7.55 -2.46
CA VAL A 420 26.41 -6.26 -2.19
C VAL A 420 25.85 -5.65 -0.91
N ILE A 421 24.51 -5.66 -0.74
CA ILE A 421 23.84 -5.20 0.49
C ILE A 421 24.29 -6.05 1.69
N ARG A 422 24.28 -7.39 1.56
CA ARG A 422 24.79 -8.30 2.60
C ARG A 422 26.21 -7.95 3.00
N SER A 423 27.09 -7.71 2.02
CA SER A 423 28.51 -7.42 2.29
C SER A 423 28.67 -6.11 3.06
N TYR A 424 27.86 -5.10 2.74
CA TYR A 424 27.85 -3.83 3.46
C TYR A 424 27.32 -3.98 4.90
N ALA A 425 26.18 -4.65 5.08
CA ALA A 425 25.60 -4.92 6.39
C ALA A 425 26.58 -5.70 7.30
N LYS A 426 27.20 -6.76 6.76
CA LYS A 426 28.21 -7.56 7.47
C LYS A 426 29.44 -6.73 7.85
N ARG A 427 29.94 -5.89 6.94
CA ARG A 427 31.10 -5.02 7.22
C ARG A 427 30.84 -4.05 8.38
N ASN A 428 29.60 -3.59 8.53
CA ASN A 428 29.21 -2.64 9.58
C ASN A 428 28.57 -3.31 10.79
N ALA A 429 28.49 -4.65 10.83
CA ALA A 429 27.81 -5.42 11.88
C ALA A 429 26.39 -4.92 12.20
N SER A 430 25.65 -4.46 11.18
CA SER A 430 24.30 -3.90 11.34
C SER A 430 23.43 -4.15 10.12
N ASP A 431 22.19 -4.57 10.36
CA ASP A 431 21.13 -4.66 9.35
C ASP A 431 20.47 -3.30 9.07
N VAL A 432 20.78 -2.28 9.87
CA VAL A 432 20.26 -0.92 9.70
C VAL A 432 21.40 0.02 9.31
N PHE A 433 21.22 0.76 8.23
CA PHE A 433 22.22 1.71 7.74
C PHE A 433 21.60 2.87 6.95
N TYR A 434 22.39 3.90 6.66
CA TYR A 434 21.96 5.04 5.85
C TYR A 434 22.39 4.92 4.39
N ASP A 435 21.51 5.33 3.48
CA ASP A 435 21.74 5.40 2.04
C ASP A 435 22.96 6.23 1.63
N VAL A 436 23.28 7.29 2.38
CA VAL A 436 24.45 8.15 2.14
C VAL A 436 25.75 7.41 2.40
N ASP A 437 25.81 6.59 3.47
CA ASP A 437 26.97 5.78 3.78
C ASP A 437 27.11 4.61 2.78
N PHE A 438 25.98 4.03 2.36
CA PHE A 438 25.94 3.01 1.31
C PHE A 438 26.39 3.56 -0.05
N ALA A 439 26.02 4.80 -0.40
CA ALA A 439 26.48 5.45 -1.63
C ALA A 439 28.01 5.59 -1.67
N ARG A 440 28.61 5.98 -0.54
CA ARG A 440 30.08 6.03 -0.40
C ARG A 440 30.72 4.65 -0.57
N PHE A 441 30.11 3.61 0.00
CA PHE A 441 30.56 2.23 -0.20
C PHE A 441 30.51 1.77 -1.66
N LEU A 442 29.43 2.11 -2.37
CA LEU A 442 29.28 1.81 -3.80
C LEU A 442 30.18 2.66 -4.71
N LYS A 443 30.84 3.70 -4.17
CA LYS A 443 31.49 4.75 -4.96
C LYS A 443 30.55 5.36 -6.01
N ALA A 444 29.28 5.56 -5.63
CA ALA A 444 28.22 6.06 -6.49
C ALA A 444 27.64 7.36 -5.93
N SER A 445 26.96 8.14 -6.78
CA SER A 445 26.20 9.30 -6.32
C SER A 445 25.01 8.88 -5.44
N ILE A 446 24.57 9.74 -4.52
CA ILE A 446 23.40 9.47 -3.67
C ILE A 446 22.17 9.09 -4.51
N PRO A 447 21.80 9.81 -5.60
CA PRO A 447 20.66 9.41 -6.43
C PRO A 447 20.79 8.01 -7.04
N GLN A 448 22.00 7.60 -7.45
CA GLN A 448 22.24 6.26 -7.97
C GLN A 448 22.05 5.20 -6.88
N ALA A 449 22.59 5.41 -5.68
CA ALA A 449 22.41 4.51 -4.54
C ALA A 449 20.94 4.42 -4.12
N LYS A 450 20.20 5.54 -4.10
CA LYS A 450 18.75 5.55 -3.84
C LYS A 450 17.99 4.71 -4.87
N ARG A 451 18.28 4.86 -6.17
CA ARG A 451 17.65 4.06 -7.23
C ARG A 451 17.95 2.57 -7.06
N TYR A 452 19.20 2.25 -6.71
CA TYR A 452 19.62 0.88 -6.41
C TYR A 452 18.81 0.28 -5.25
N LEU A 453 18.74 0.98 -4.11
CA LEU A 453 18.00 0.54 -2.93
C LEU A 453 16.49 0.41 -3.22
N LEU A 454 15.90 1.36 -3.95
CA LEU A 454 14.49 1.27 -4.36
C LEU A 454 14.20 -0.01 -5.16
N ASN A 455 15.06 -0.39 -6.11
CA ASN A 455 14.87 -1.62 -6.88
C ASN A 455 14.90 -2.89 -6.01
N ILE A 456 15.65 -2.88 -4.90
CA ILE A 456 15.72 -3.99 -3.95
C ILE A 456 14.51 -3.97 -3.00
N CYS A 457 14.08 -2.78 -2.58
CA CYS A 457 12.86 -2.57 -1.79
C CYS A 457 11.61 -3.04 -2.55
N TYR A 458 11.51 -2.75 -3.85
CA TYR A 458 10.40 -3.19 -4.70
C TYR A 458 10.26 -4.71 -4.80
N GLN A 459 11.31 -5.46 -4.46
CA GLN A 459 11.30 -6.91 -4.43
C GLN A 459 11.11 -7.48 -3.02
N GLY A 460 10.97 -6.63 -2.00
CA GLY A 460 10.70 -7.02 -0.62
C GLY A 460 11.93 -7.53 0.15
N PHE A 461 13.15 -7.21 -0.29
CA PHE A 461 14.38 -7.67 0.37
C PHE A 461 14.93 -6.68 1.40
N ILE A 462 14.53 -5.41 1.32
CA ILE A 462 14.87 -4.37 2.30
C ILE A 462 13.64 -3.52 2.57
N ASP A 463 13.55 -2.97 3.77
CA ASP A 463 12.72 -1.80 4.06
C ASP A 463 13.56 -0.54 3.83
N TYR A 464 12.98 0.47 3.19
CA TYR A 464 13.68 1.68 2.84
C TYR A 464 12.81 2.91 3.06
N ASP A 465 13.18 3.71 4.06
CA ASP A 465 12.58 5.01 4.31
C ASP A 465 13.27 6.07 3.45
N PHE A 466 12.69 6.31 2.27
CA PHE A 466 13.20 7.25 1.26
C PHE A 466 13.50 8.66 1.83
N GLU A 467 12.79 9.05 2.87
CA GLU A 467 12.84 10.39 3.44
C GLU A 467 13.95 10.59 4.47
N THR A 468 14.22 9.56 5.27
CA THR A 468 15.31 9.56 6.28
C THR A 468 16.60 8.96 5.72
N GLY A 469 16.51 8.21 4.63
CA GLY A 469 17.61 7.46 4.06
C GLY A 469 17.91 6.15 4.80
N VAL A 470 17.10 5.80 5.80
CA VAL A 470 17.32 4.58 6.60
C VAL A 470 16.90 3.36 5.78
N VAL A 471 17.81 2.39 5.71
CA VAL A 471 17.61 1.07 5.10
C VAL A 471 17.66 0.03 6.22
N THR A 472 16.69 -0.89 6.21
CA THR A 472 16.71 -2.08 7.07
C THR A 472 16.73 -3.33 6.19
N VAL A 473 17.72 -4.20 6.39
CA VAL A 473 17.84 -5.46 5.66
C VAL A 473 16.83 -6.47 6.20
N MET A 474 16.02 -7.07 5.33
CA MET A 474 15.01 -8.05 5.75
C MET A 474 15.62 -9.46 5.84
N PRO A 475 15.15 -10.32 6.77
CA PRO A 475 15.60 -11.71 6.88
C PRO A 475 15.54 -12.51 5.58
N ARG A 476 14.53 -12.20 4.73
CA ARG A 476 14.37 -12.81 3.41
C ARG A 476 15.60 -12.64 2.52
N LEU A 477 16.30 -11.49 2.57
CA LEU A 477 17.50 -11.27 1.75
C LEU A 477 18.55 -12.34 2.05
N TYR A 478 18.79 -12.64 3.34
CA TYR A 478 19.73 -13.66 3.76
C TYR A 478 19.29 -15.07 3.36
N ASN A 479 18.02 -15.39 3.58
CA ASN A 479 17.45 -16.69 3.20
C ASN A 479 17.54 -16.94 1.69
N TYR A 480 17.23 -15.92 0.88
CA TYR A 480 17.27 -16.00 -0.58
C TYR A 480 18.69 -16.17 -1.12
N LEU A 481 19.68 -15.51 -0.50
CA LEU A 481 21.10 -15.71 -0.84
C LEU A 481 21.58 -17.13 -0.49
N LYS A 482 21.19 -17.66 0.67
CA LYS A 482 21.53 -19.04 1.09
C LYS A 482 20.85 -20.09 0.21
N ALA A 483 19.61 -19.87 -0.20
CA ALA A 483 18.93 -20.74 -1.16
C ALA A 483 19.68 -20.77 -2.51
N GLY A 484 20.16 -19.61 -2.97
CA GLY A 484 20.96 -19.52 -4.21
C GLY A 484 22.32 -20.23 -4.16
N THR A 485 22.91 -20.42 -2.98
CA THR A 485 24.14 -21.21 -2.79
C THR A 485 23.89 -22.67 -2.43
N GLY A 486 22.63 -23.06 -2.19
CA GLY A 486 22.27 -24.41 -1.70
C GLY A 486 22.42 -24.60 -0.19
N ASP A 487 22.77 -23.55 0.57
CA ASP A 487 23.00 -23.62 2.02
C ASP A 487 21.70 -23.64 2.85
N LYS A 488 20.54 -23.37 2.22
CA LYS A 488 19.23 -23.39 2.87
C LYS A 488 18.19 -24.00 1.93
N ASP A 489 17.35 -24.87 2.48
CA ASP A 489 16.15 -25.38 1.79
C ASP A 489 15.15 -24.24 1.50
N TYR A 490 14.38 -24.39 0.44
CA TYR A 490 13.46 -23.40 -0.09
C TYR A 490 12.23 -24.05 -0.70
N ASP A 491 11.20 -23.26 -0.97
CA ASP A 491 9.97 -23.76 -1.62
C ASP A 491 9.69 -23.03 -2.93
N VAL A 492 8.71 -23.54 -3.66
CA VAL A 492 8.19 -22.94 -4.91
C VAL A 492 6.75 -22.43 -4.76
N ILE A 493 6.28 -22.26 -3.52
CA ILE A 493 4.88 -21.95 -3.22
C ILE A 493 4.58 -20.50 -3.61
N ASN A 494 3.75 -20.36 -4.64
CA ASN A 494 3.24 -19.10 -5.13
C ASN A 494 1.77 -19.26 -5.51
N ILE A 495 0.88 -18.70 -4.69
CA ILE A 495 -0.57 -18.74 -4.89
C ILE A 495 -0.95 -17.53 -5.74
N ASN A 496 -1.43 -17.78 -6.95
CA ASN A 496 -1.95 -16.74 -7.84
C ASN A 496 -3.47 -16.71 -7.72
N SER A 497 -4.03 -15.53 -7.49
CA SER A 497 -5.46 -15.26 -7.47
C SER A 497 -5.84 -14.50 -8.74
N ASP A 498 -6.79 -15.04 -9.50
CA ASP A 498 -7.39 -14.45 -10.69
C ASP A 498 -8.92 -14.52 -10.57
N VAL A 499 -9.53 -13.38 -10.26
CA VAL A 499 -10.97 -13.25 -10.07
C VAL A 499 -11.58 -12.40 -11.18
N LYS A 500 -12.72 -12.82 -11.73
CA LYS A 500 -13.45 -12.02 -12.74
C LYS A 500 -14.08 -10.76 -12.13
N LYS A 501 -14.56 -10.87 -10.88
CA LYS A 501 -15.22 -9.81 -10.09
C LYS A 501 -15.01 -10.13 -8.61
N GLY A 502 -15.07 -9.09 -7.77
CA GLY A 502 -14.98 -9.22 -6.32
C GLY A 502 -13.55 -9.10 -5.78
N ASN A 503 -13.36 -9.60 -4.56
CA ASN A 503 -12.09 -9.56 -3.85
C ASN A 503 -11.21 -10.75 -4.23
N ASN A 504 -9.90 -10.54 -4.28
CA ASN A 504 -8.90 -11.60 -4.40
C ASN A 504 -8.76 -12.39 -3.10
N ALA A 505 -8.89 -11.72 -1.95
CA ALA A 505 -8.84 -12.38 -0.66
C ALA A 505 -9.59 -11.59 0.42
N GLU A 506 -9.92 -12.28 1.52
CA GLU A 506 -10.63 -11.75 2.67
C GLU A 506 -9.95 -12.24 3.96
N LEU A 507 -9.49 -11.31 4.79
CA LEU A 507 -8.84 -11.62 6.07
C LEU A 507 -9.79 -11.36 7.22
N SER A 508 -10.07 -12.40 8.01
CA SER A 508 -10.83 -12.28 9.26
C SER A 508 -9.94 -11.72 10.37
N LEU A 509 -10.39 -10.68 11.08
CA LEU A 509 -9.70 -10.14 12.26
C LEU A 509 -9.99 -10.93 13.55
N LEU A 510 -10.83 -11.97 13.47
CA LEU A 510 -11.19 -12.83 14.60
C LEU A 510 -10.21 -13.99 14.77
N ASN A 511 -9.84 -14.66 13.67
CA ASN A 511 -8.96 -15.83 13.65
C ASN A 511 -7.75 -15.67 12.72
N TYR A 512 -7.64 -14.53 12.02
CA TYR A 512 -6.58 -14.24 11.05
C TYR A 512 -6.51 -15.25 9.91
N PHE A 513 -7.61 -15.92 9.57
CA PHE A 513 -7.66 -16.74 8.36
C PHE A 513 -7.83 -15.84 7.14
N LEU A 514 -6.99 -16.06 6.13
CA LEU A 514 -7.02 -15.36 4.85
C LEU A 514 -7.64 -16.28 3.80
N LYS A 515 -8.92 -16.06 3.49
CA LYS A 515 -9.60 -16.76 2.40
C LYS A 515 -9.12 -16.16 1.08
N ILE A 516 -8.56 -16.97 0.18
CA ILE A 516 -8.05 -16.53 -1.12
C ILE A 516 -8.93 -17.14 -2.21
N HIS A 517 -9.40 -16.29 -3.12
CA HIS A 517 -10.32 -16.64 -4.20
C HIS A 517 -9.61 -16.72 -5.54
N GLY A 518 -10.23 -17.38 -6.52
CA GLY A 518 -9.74 -17.41 -7.89
C GLY A 518 -8.39 -18.10 -8.06
N VAL A 519 -8.05 -19.05 -7.19
CA VAL A 519 -6.83 -19.87 -7.25
C VAL A 519 -7.01 -21.03 -8.23
N PRO A 520 -6.40 -20.99 -9.43
CA PRO A 520 -6.58 -22.05 -10.43
C PRO A 520 -5.84 -23.34 -10.04
N SER A 521 -4.62 -23.20 -9.50
CA SER A 521 -3.80 -24.28 -8.97
C SER A 521 -2.68 -23.75 -8.09
N ILE A 522 -2.08 -24.64 -7.30
CA ILE A 522 -0.91 -24.36 -6.45
C ILE A 522 0.11 -25.46 -6.67
N PHE A 523 1.34 -25.09 -7.04
CA PHE A 523 2.47 -26.02 -7.09
C PHE A 523 3.14 -26.06 -5.71
N LEU A 524 3.28 -27.26 -5.14
CA LEU A 524 3.95 -27.47 -3.86
C LEU A 524 5.38 -27.99 -4.00
N SER A 525 5.62 -28.84 -4.99
CA SER A 525 6.95 -29.36 -5.32
C SER A 525 7.07 -29.59 -6.82
N ASP A 526 8.11 -29.02 -7.42
CA ASP A 526 8.46 -29.23 -8.82
C ASP A 526 9.15 -30.58 -9.02
N SER A 527 10.00 -31.01 -8.07
CA SER A 527 10.71 -32.30 -8.13
C SER A 527 9.77 -33.49 -7.99
N GLN A 528 8.83 -33.40 -7.04
CA GLN A 528 7.88 -34.47 -6.70
C GLN A 528 6.56 -34.34 -7.49
N ASN A 529 6.46 -33.33 -8.36
CA ASN A 529 5.30 -33.04 -9.20
C ASN A 529 3.96 -33.02 -8.43
N VAL A 530 3.93 -32.33 -7.30
CA VAL A 530 2.73 -32.20 -6.46
C VAL A 530 2.02 -30.87 -6.73
N MET A 531 0.77 -30.96 -7.19
CA MET A 531 -0.08 -29.82 -7.52
C MET A 531 -1.48 -29.96 -6.94
N ILE A 532 -1.99 -28.87 -6.39
CA ILE A 532 -3.34 -28.74 -5.87
C ILE A 532 -4.22 -27.97 -6.86
N PHE A 533 -5.46 -28.43 -7.05
CA PHE A 533 -6.50 -27.76 -7.81
C PHE A 533 -7.71 -27.57 -6.88
N PRO A 534 -7.85 -26.40 -6.23
CA PRO A 534 -8.91 -26.17 -5.27
C PRO A 534 -10.29 -26.19 -5.94
N GLU A 535 -11.26 -26.81 -5.27
CA GLU A 535 -12.67 -26.70 -5.62
C GLU A 535 -13.14 -25.25 -5.43
N ASN A 536 -14.03 -24.78 -6.30
CA ASN A 536 -14.47 -23.38 -6.36
C ASN A 536 -13.34 -22.34 -6.55
N ARG A 537 -12.09 -22.79 -6.75
CA ARG A 537 -10.88 -21.96 -6.78
C ARG A 537 -10.65 -21.18 -5.47
N ASP A 538 -11.06 -21.74 -4.35
CA ASP A 538 -10.92 -21.12 -3.02
C ASP A 538 -9.95 -21.92 -2.14
N ILE A 539 -9.13 -21.22 -1.36
CA ILE A 539 -8.37 -21.80 -0.24
C ILE A 539 -8.47 -20.92 1.00
N VAL A 540 -8.17 -21.49 2.17
CA VAL A 540 -8.08 -20.73 3.42
C VAL A 540 -6.65 -20.80 3.95
N LEU A 541 -5.88 -19.74 3.71
CA LEU A 541 -4.52 -19.59 4.23
C LEU A 541 -4.56 -19.27 5.73
N LYS A 542 -3.72 -19.97 6.49
CA LYS A 542 -3.57 -19.88 7.94
C LYS A 542 -2.12 -19.55 8.30
N LYS A 543 -1.86 -19.46 9.60
CA LYS A 543 -0.52 -19.18 10.15
C LYS A 543 0.55 -20.08 9.54
N ASN A 544 1.72 -19.51 9.24
CA ASN A 544 2.89 -20.21 8.70
C ASN A 544 2.59 -21.06 7.45
N ARG A 545 1.96 -20.47 6.43
CA ARG A 545 1.68 -21.11 5.12
C ARG A 545 0.83 -22.38 5.16
N ASN A 546 0.29 -22.77 6.31
CA ASN A 546 -0.71 -23.85 6.36
C ASN A 546 -1.97 -23.38 5.63
N PHE A 547 -2.65 -24.26 4.90
CA PHE A 547 -3.93 -23.89 4.29
C PHE A 547 -4.87 -25.07 4.13
N ASP A 548 -6.16 -24.77 4.24
CA ASP A 548 -7.23 -25.73 3.98
C ASP A 548 -7.79 -25.52 2.57
N PHE A 549 -8.23 -26.61 1.96
CA PHE A 549 -8.86 -26.59 0.64
C PHE A 549 -9.70 -27.85 0.42
N ASP A 550 -10.67 -27.74 -0.47
CA ASP A 550 -11.35 -28.88 -1.08
C ASP A 550 -10.84 -29.06 -2.51
N GLY A 551 -11.07 -30.22 -3.13
CA GLY A 551 -10.82 -30.41 -4.56
C GLY A 551 -9.85 -31.54 -4.86
N LYS A 552 -8.84 -31.25 -5.70
CA LYS A 552 -7.99 -32.29 -6.29
C LYS A 552 -6.52 -32.08 -5.96
N VAL A 553 -5.82 -33.18 -5.69
CA VAL A 553 -4.37 -33.20 -5.55
C VAL A 553 -3.81 -34.17 -6.58
N ARG A 554 -2.90 -33.68 -7.43
CA ARG A 554 -2.07 -34.53 -8.26
C ARG A 554 -0.73 -34.72 -7.57
N ALA A 555 -0.30 -35.96 -7.41
CA ALA A 555 1.02 -36.30 -6.88
C ALA A 555 1.59 -37.43 -7.74
N GLY A 556 2.65 -37.14 -8.50
CA GLY A 556 3.18 -38.08 -9.48
C GLY A 556 2.09 -38.53 -10.47
N ASN A 557 1.88 -39.85 -10.54
CA ASN A 557 0.87 -40.47 -11.41
C ASN A 557 -0.49 -40.70 -10.73
N PHE A 558 -0.68 -40.20 -9.51
CA PHE A 558 -1.93 -40.29 -8.76
C PHE A 558 -2.71 -38.98 -8.76
N LEU A 559 -4.03 -39.11 -8.77
CA LEU A 559 -4.99 -38.03 -8.60
C LEU A 559 -5.92 -38.38 -7.44
N PHE A 560 -5.85 -37.61 -6.37
CA PHE A 560 -6.74 -37.64 -5.22
C PHE A 560 -7.83 -36.60 -5.41
N VAL A 561 -9.09 -36.97 -5.18
CA VAL A 561 -10.24 -36.07 -5.26
C VAL A 561 -11.05 -36.21 -3.96
N GLY A 562 -11.29 -35.09 -3.28
CA GLY A 562 -11.96 -35.10 -1.98
C GLY A 562 -12.16 -33.72 -1.39
N SER A 563 -12.43 -33.69 -0.09
CA SER A 563 -12.74 -32.49 0.69
C SER A 563 -12.03 -32.51 2.05
N ASN A 564 -12.08 -31.39 2.77
CA ASN A 564 -11.45 -31.21 4.08
C ASN A 564 -9.94 -31.47 4.07
N PHE A 565 -9.26 -31.15 2.96
CA PHE A 565 -7.81 -31.32 2.87
C PHE A 565 -7.10 -30.17 3.56
N ALA A 566 -5.96 -30.47 4.18
CA ALA A 566 -5.14 -29.48 4.85
C ALA A 566 -3.67 -29.68 4.52
N PHE A 567 -3.04 -28.68 3.90
CA PHE A 567 -1.60 -28.64 3.71
C PHE A 567 -0.90 -28.12 4.97
N LEU A 568 0.07 -28.88 5.46
CA LEU A 568 0.87 -28.56 6.63
C LEU A 568 2.31 -28.27 6.20
N TYR A 569 2.72 -26.99 6.24
CA TYR A 569 3.97 -26.52 5.66
C TYR A 569 5.21 -27.10 6.35
N ASP A 570 5.25 -27.08 7.69
CA ASP A 570 6.42 -27.54 8.44
C ASP A 570 6.64 -29.05 8.28
N LEU A 571 5.56 -29.83 8.20
CA LEU A 571 5.60 -31.27 7.97
C LEU A 571 5.71 -31.65 6.49
N PHE A 572 5.58 -30.67 5.60
CA PHE A 572 5.54 -30.81 4.15
C PHE A 572 4.65 -31.97 3.65
N LYS A 573 3.40 -31.99 4.17
CA LYS A 573 2.41 -33.02 3.86
C LYS A 573 1.01 -32.44 3.68
N ILE A 574 0.12 -33.23 3.06
CA ILE A 574 -1.31 -32.93 2.96
C ILE A 574 -2.08 -33.98 3.75
N LYS A 575 -2.87 -33.55 4.72
CA LYS A 575 -3.87 -34.37 5.39
C LYS A 575 -5.10 -34.50 4.50
N MET A 576 -5.57 -35.72 4.29
CA MET A 576 -6.69 -36.04 3.41
C MET A 576 -7.70 -36.95 4.13
N PRO A 577 -8.48 -36.43 5.09
CA PRO A 577 -9.44 -37.23 5.84
C PRO A 577 -10.56 -37.78 4.95
N ASP A 578 -11.01 -37.01 3.94
CA ASP A 578 -12.16 -37.38 3.10
C ASP A 578 -11.76 -37.46 1.63
N ILE A 579 -11.24 -38.61 1.18
CA ILE A 579 -10.93 -38.85 -0.24
C ILE A 579 -12.11 -39.57 -0.88
N ALA A 580 -12.90 -38.85 -1.67
CA ALA A 580 -14.01 -39.41 -2.42
C ALA A 580 -13.53 -40.52 -3.38
N TYR A 581 -12.47 -40.25 -4.14
CA TYR A 581 -11.79 -41.28 -4.91
C TYR A 581 -10.36 -40.94 -5.30
N MET A 582 -9.58 -41.99 -5.56
CA MET A 582 -8.26 -41.93 -6.17
C MET A 582 -8.29 -42.52 -7.59
N LYS A 583 -7.50 -41.92 -8.48
CA LYS A 583 -7.15 -42.46 -9.80
C LYS A 583 -5.65 -42.56 -9.93
N MET A 584 -5.19 -43.48 -10.75
CA MET A 584 -3.78 -43.66 -11.06
C MET A 584 -3.58 -43.82 -12.57
N GLN A 585 -2.40 -43.44 -13.03
CA GLN A 585 -1.94 -43.62 -14.40
C GLN A 585 -0.72 -44.54 -14.40
N VAL A 586 -0.65 -45.46 -15.34
CA VAL A 586 0.49 -46.39 -15.48
C VAL A 586 1.04 -46.35 -16.89
N LEU A 587 2.31 -46.69 -17.06
CA LEU A 587 2.91 -46.83 -18.39
C LEU A 587 2.34 -48.07 -19.10
N SER A 588 2.01 -47.93 -20.39
CA SER A 588 1.58 -49.04 -21.23
C SER A 588 2.74 -49.71 -21.93
N ASP A 589 2.48 -50.92 -22.43
CA ASP A 589 3.43 -51.69 -23.25
C ASP A 589 3.56 -51.12 -24.69
N LYS A 590 2.90 -49.99 -24.99
CA LYS A 590 2.95 -49.30 -26.29
C LYS A 590 3.83 -48.07 -26.19
N TYR A 591 4.64 -47.85 -27.21
CA TYR A 591 5.53 -46.70 -27.31
C TYR A 591 4.97 -45.65 -28.28
N ASP A 592 5.21 -44.39 -27.98
CA ASP A 592 4.92 -43.28 -28.87
C ASP A 592 5.98 -43.18 -30.00
N LYS A 593 5.82 -42.19 -30.89
CA LYS A 593 6.73 -41.97 -32.02
C LYS A 593 8.17 -41.66 -31.59
N ASN A 594 8.39 -41.26 -30.35
CA ASN A 594 9.69 -40.92 -29.79
C ASN A 594 10.29 -42.10 -28.99
N GLY A 595 9.65 -43.27 -29.00
CA GLY A 595 10.09 -44.44 -28.25
C GLY A 595 9.79 -44.35 -26.75
N MET A 596 8.89 -43.45 -26.31
CA MET A 596 8.49 -43.32 -24.91
C MET A 596 7.20 -44.10 -24.63
N PRO A 597 7.10 -44.86 -23.53
CA PRO A 597 5.90 -45.63 -23.22
C PRO A 597 4.69 -44.71 -22.98
N ILE A 598 3.56 -45.03 -23.61
CA ILE A 598 2.35 -44.22 -23.56
C ILE A 598 1.68 -44.41 -22.19
N PRO A 599 1.36 -43.33 -21.45
CA PRO A 599 0.77 -43.46 -20.13
C PRO A 599 -0.76 -43.64 -20.23
N VAL A 600 -1.31 -44.67 -19.57
CA VAL A 600 -2.72 -45.10 -19.61
C VAL A 600 -3.37 -44.99 -18.24
N ILE A 601 -4.57 -44.43 -18.19
CA ILE A 601 -5.35 -44.30 -16.95
C ILE A 601 -5.91 -45.67 -16.55
N VAL A 602 -5.65 -46.08 -15.30
CA VAL A 602 -6.32 -47.24 -14.70
C VAL A 602 -7.79 -46.89 -14.52
N ARG A 603 -8.66 -47.71 -15.13
CA ARG A 603 -10.08 -47.36 -15.32
C ARG A 603 -10.90 -47.42 -14.03
N ASN A 604 -10.51 -48.28 -13.10
CA ASN A 604 -11.15 -48.39 -11.80
C ASN A 604 -10.72 -47.24 -10.89
N LYS A 605 -11.58 -46.89 -9.94
CA LYS A 605 -11.27 -45.94 -8.87
C LYS A 605 -11.14 -46.70 -7.56
N ILE A 606 -10.29 -46.20 -6.67
CA ILE A 606 -10.30 -46.57 -5.26
C ILE A 606 -11.13 -45.49 -4.56
N GLU A 607 -12.26 -45.85 -3.96
CA GLU A 607 -13.24 -44.93 -3.38
C GLU A 607 -13.23 -44.99 -1.85
N ASN A 608 -13.67 -43.89 -1.21
CA ASN A 608 -13.78 -43.74 0.25
C ASN A 608 -12.46 -43.96 1.00
N ALA A 609 -11.36 -43.41 0.46
CA ALA A 609 -10.06 -43.49 1.13
C ALA A 609 -9.88 -42.34 2.13
N SER A 610 -8.92 -42.48 3.03
CA SER A 610 -8.47 -41.42 3.93
C SER A 610 -6.99 -41.63 4.24
N GLY A 611 -6.23 -40.55 4.40
CA GLY A 611 -4.79 -40.71 4.60
C GLY A 611 -4.00 -39.42 4.65
N ASP A 612 -2.68 -39.59 4.70
CA ASP A 612 -1.71 -38.51 4.55
C ASP A 612 -0.90 -38.71 3.27
N LEU A 613 -0.73 -37.62 2.51
CA LEU A 613 0.25 -37.53 1.43
C LEU A 613 1.49 -36.79 1.94
N LEU A 614 2.59 -37.50 2.14
CA LEU A 614 3.89 -36.89 2.39
C LEU A 614 4.52 -36.51 1.05
N ILE A 615 4.82 -35.23 0.86
CA ILE A 615 5.28 -34.71 -0.43
C ILE A 615 6.77 -34.99 -0.60
N ASP A 616 7.56 -34.66 0.41
CA ASP A 616 9.00 -34.90 0.53
C ASP A 616 9.36 -34.83 2.03
N MET A 617 10.64 -34.96 2.37
CA MET A 617 11.12 -34.68 3.71
C MET A 617 10.87 -33.20 4.11
N PRO A 618 10.51 -32.91 5.37
CA PRO A 618 10.30 -31.56 5.87
C PRO A 618 11.39 -30.53 5.57
N ASN A 619 12.65 -30.96 5.48
CA ASN A 619 13.83 -30.13 5.22
C ASN A 619 14.38 -30.28 3.79
N ASN A 620 13.56 -30.79 2.87
CA ASN A 620 13.89 -30.99 1.46
C ASN A 620 12.75 -30.51 0.54
N LYS A 621 12.10 -29.39 0.87
CA LYS A 621 11.00 -28.81 0.08
C LYS A 621 11.41 -28.47 -1.34
N SER A 622 12.69 -28.14 -1.52
CA SER A 622 13.31 -27.83 -2.81
C SER A 622 13.59 -29.05 -3.68
N GLY A 623 13.61 -30.26 -3.10
CA GLY A 623 14.00 -31.49 -3.81
C GLY A 623 15.47 -31.56 -4.23
N VAL A 624 16.35 -30.72 -3.66
CA VAL A 624 17.79 -30.72 -3.98
C VAL A 624 18.44 -32.03 -3.57
N LYS A 625 17.96 -32.65 -2.48
CA LYS A 625 18.39 -34.01 -2.08
C LYS A 625 17.47 -35.03 -2.73
N GLU A 626 18.04 -35.99 -3.45
CA GLU A 626 17.24 -37.07 -4.03
C GLU A 626 16.56 -37.89 -2.93
N SER A 627 15.25 -38.09 -3.08
CA SER A 627 14.43 -38.83 -2.15
C SER A 627 13.43 -39.70 -2.93
N PRO A 628 13.90 -40.81 -3.54
CA PRO A 628 13.15 -41.56 -4.57
C PRO A 628 11.87 -42.24 -4.05
N GLN A 629 11.77 -42.43 -2.73
CA GLN A 629 10.58 -42.96 -2.07
C GLN A 629 9.43 -41.95 -1.99
N TYR A 630 9.68 -40.66 -2.20
CA TYR A 630 8.61 -39.65 -2.19
C TYR A 630 8.04 -39.44 -3.59
N PRO A 631 6.78 -38.96 -3.72
CA PRO A 631 5.80 -38.80 -2.65
C PRO A 631 5.37 -40.14 -2.03
N ILE A 632 4.89 -40.12 -0.78
CA ILE A 632 4.35 -41.30 -0.07
C ILE A 632 2.90 -41.03 0.30
N PHE A 633 1.99 -41.96 -0.02
CA PHE A 633 0.62 -41.93 0.47
C PHE A 633 0.38 -43.04 1.49
N LYS A 634 -0.08 -42.67 2.68
CA LYS A 634 -0.42 -43.57 3.78
C LYS A 634 -1.93 -43.57 3.99
N SER A 635 -2.60 -44.66 3.63
CA SER A 635 -4.03 -44.87 3.88
C SER A 635 -4.24 -45.31 5.33
N PHE A 636 -5.25 -44.77 6.01
CA PHE A 636 -5.55 -45.08 7.41
C PHE A 636 -6.73 -46.02 7.61
N HIS A 637 -7.70 -46.00 6.69
CA HIS A 637 -8.91 -46.81 6.76
C HIS A 637 -9.07 -47.66 5.49
N ASP A 638 -10.02 -48.59 5.55
CA ASP A 638 -10.42 -49.39 4.40
C ASP A 638 -10.96 -48.52 3.28
N SER A 639 -10.69 -48.92 2.05
CA SER A 639 -11.19 -48.28 0.82
C SER A 639 -11.76 -49.33 -0.13
N TYR A 640 -12.40 -48.91 -1.22
CA TYR A 640 -13.20 -49.85 -2.03
C TYR A 640 -12.96 -49.68 -3.52
N VAL A 641 -12.94 -50.80 -4.25
CA VAL A 641 -13.03 -50.83 -5.71
C VAL A 641 -14.35 -51.48 -6.11
N TYR A 642 -15.14 -50.74 -6.89
CA TYR A 642 -16.42 -51.18 -7.41
C TYR A 642 -16.35 -51.53 -8.91
N TYR A 643 -17.23 -52.42 -9.32
CA TYR A 643 -17.33 -52.95 -10.70
C TYR A 643 -18.73 -52.73 -11.31
N ASP A 644 -19.48 -51.77 -10.77
CA ASP A 644 -20.89 -51.48 -11.06
C ASP A 644 -21.12 -50.59 -12.31
N SER A 645 -20.04 -50.19 -12.98
CA SER A 645 -20.11 -49.41 -14.21
C SER A 645 -20.93 -50.13 -15.28
N LYS A 646 -21.83 -49.41 -15.98
CA LYS A 646 -22.59 -49.94 -17.12
C LYS A 646 -21.72 -50.52 -18.24
N LYS A 647 -20.44 -50.12 -18.31
CA LYS A 647 -19.46 -50.67 -19.27
C LYS A 647 -18.96 -52.07 -18.89
N ILE A 648 -19.09 -52.46 -17.63
CA ILE A 648 -18.71 -53.76 -17.09
C ILE A 648 -20.00 -54.58 -16.99
N GLN A 649 -20.19 -55.52 -17.92
CA GLN A 649 -21.33 -56.44 -17.90
C GLN A 649 -22.70 -55.76 -17.69
N LYS A 650 -22.92 -54.61 -18.37
CA LYS A 650 -24.16 -53.81 -18.29
C LYS A 650 -24.53 -53.33 -16.87
N GLY A 651 -23.59 -53.31 -15.92
CA GLY A 651 -23.81 -52.81 -14.56
C GLY A 651 -24.51 -53.80 -13.63
N VAL A 652 -24.45 -55.11 -13.95
CA VAL A 652 -25.06 -56.19 -13.14
C VAL A 652 -24.42 -56.36 -11.74
N TYR A 653 -23.19 -55.89 -11.56
CA TYR A 653 -22.46 -55.98 -10.30
C TYR A 653 -22.82 -54.83 -9.36
N HIS A 654 -23.90 -54.95 -8.59
CA HIS A 654 -24.32 -53.90 -7.66
C HIS A 654 -23.31 -53.70 -6.51
N ARG A 655 -22.94 -52.45 -6.25
CA ARG A 655 -21.84 -52.06 -5.32
C ARG A 655 -22.04 -52.49 -3.86
N ASP A 656 -23.28 -52.66 -3.42
CA ASP A 656 -23.63 -53.12 -2.07
C ASP A 656 -23.36 -54.61 -1.86
N LYS A 657 -23.22 -55.37 -2.96
CA LYS A 657 -23.07 -56.84 -2.94
C LYS A 657 -21.81 -57.31 -3.65
N PHE A 658 -21.26 -56.52 -4.57
CA PHE A 658 -20.12 -56.89 -5.39
C PHE A 658 -19.05 -55.79 -5.35
N TYR A 659 -17.98 -56.05 -4.61
CA TYR A 659 -16.90 -55.08 -4.40
C TYR A 659 -15.63 -55.77 -3.93
N PHE A 660 -14.52 -55.04 -4.04
CA PHE A 660 -13.28 -55.39 -3.38
C PHE A 660 -12.98 -54.35 -2.30
N GLN A 661 -12.91 -54.78 -1.04
CA GLN A 661 -12.49 -53.96 0.09
C GLN A 661 -10.97 -54.04 0.20
N ILE A 662 -10.30 -52.90 0.18
CA ILE A 662 -8.85 -52.75 0.29
C ILE A 662 -8.53 -52.38 1.75
N TYR A 663 -7.64 -53.14 2.39
CA TYR A 663 -7.11 -52.83 3.73
C TYR A 663 -6.20 -51.59 3.71
N PRO A 664 -5.91 -50.93 4.84
CA PRO A 664 -4.96 -49.81 4.88
C PRO A 664 -3.61 -50.20 4.26
N TYR A 665 -3.04 -49.27 3.52
CA TYR A 665 -1.82 -49.49 2.74
C TYR A 665 -0.93 -48.25 2.73
N GLU A 666 0.34 -48.47 2.45
CA GLU A 666 1.33 -47.42 2.19
C GLU A 666 1.86 -47.62 0.77
N MET A 667 1.92 -46.54 -0.01
CA MET A 667 2.53 -46.52 -1.33
C MET A 667 3.56 -45.40 -1.37
N ASP A 668 4.79 -45.76 -1.70
CA ASP A 668 5.90 -44.84 -1.98
C ASP A 668 6.07 -44.63 -3.49
N SER A 669 6.98 -43.72 -3.86
CA SER A 669 7.40 -43.46 -5.25
C SER A 669 6.21 -43.23 -6.19
N LEU A 670 5.24 -42.41 -5.78
CA LEU A 670 4.00 -42.18 -6.53
C LEU A 670 4.23 -41.60 -7.95
N ASP A 671 5.41 -41.07 -8.23
CA ASP A 671 5.84 -40.51 -9.50
C ASP A 671 6.56 -41.50 -10.43
N ASN A 672 7.17 -42.57 -9.90
CA ASN A 672 8.02 -43.49 -10.67
C ASN A 672 7.86 -44.98 -10.31
N PHE A 673 6.67 -45.40 -9.85
CA PHE A 673 6.40 -46.80 -9.54
C PHE A 673 6.35 -47.69 -10.80
N ASN A 674 6.76 -48.95 -10.64
CA ASN A 674 6.55 -50.00 -11.65
C ASN A 674 5.12 -50.56 -11.54
N ARG A 675 4.47 -50.82 -12.67
CA ARG A 675 3.15 -51.48 -12.78
C ARG A 675 3.06 -52.75 -11.92
N ASP A 676 4.12 -53.54 -11.86
CA ASP A 676 4.15 -54.81 -11.12
C ASP A 676 4.14 -54.63 -9.60
N ASN A 677 4.52 -53.44 -9.12
CA ASN A 677 4.56 -53.11 -7.70
C ASN A 677 3.20 -52.65 -7.17
N ILE A 678 2.23 -52.36 -8.04
CA ILE A 678 0.87 -52.00 -7.61
C ILE A 678 0.13 -53.26 -7.14
N LYS A 679 -0.01 -53.37 -5.81
CA LYS A 679 -0.70 -54.47 -5.15
C LYS A 679 -1.51 -53.94 -3.97
N PHE A 680 -2.82 -54.14 -4.00
CA PHE A 680 -3.72 -53.80 -2.88
C PHE A 680 -4.27 -55.07 -2.27
N ASN A 681 -3.87 -55.37 -1.03
CA ASN A 681 -4.41 -56.51 -0.29
C ASN A 681 -5.81 -56.19 0.24
N GLY A 682 -6.66 -57.20 0.29
CA GLY A 682 -7.99 -57.01 0.82
C GLY A 682 -8.91 -58.21 0.67
N TYR A 683 -10.20 -57.92 0.70
CA TYR A 683 -11.26 -58.90 0.79
C TYR A 683 -12.27 -58.71 -0.36
N PHE A 684 -12.52 -59.77 -1.11
CA PHE A 684 -13.42 -59.74 -2.26
C PHE A 684 -14.80 -60.29 -1.88
N VAL A 685 -15.84 -59.51 -2.18
CA VAL A 685 -17.25 -59.88 -2.02
C VAL A 685 -17.89 -59.93 -3.40
N SER A 686 -18.52 -61.07 -3.72
CA SER A 686 -18.98 -61.39 -5.08
C SER A 686 -20.50 -61.56 -5.21
N GLY A 687 -21.28 -61.03 -4.27
CA GLY A 687 -22.75 -61.06 -4.34
C GLY A 687 -23.37 -62.45 -4.24
N GLY A 688 -22.69 -63.39 -3.57
CA GLY A 688 -23.14 -64.77 -3.41
C GLY A 688 -22.66 -65.75 -4.49
N ILE A 689 -21.90 -65.27 -5.49
CA ILE A 689 -21.27 -66.13 -6.51
C ILE A 689 -20.27 -67.07 -5.82
N PHE A 690 -19.26 -66.52 -5.15
CA PHE A 690 -18.29 -67.24 -4.33
C PHE A 690 -18.39 -66.79 -2.87
N PRO A 691 -18.08 -67.66 -1.88
CA PRO A 691 -17.84 -67.20 -0.52
C PRO A 691 -16.80 -66.09 -0.52
N PRO A 692 -16.97 -65.02 0.26
CA PRO A 692 -15.98 -63.95 0.31
C PRO A 692 -14.58 -64.46 0.72
N PHE A 693 -13.53 -63.93 0.10
CA PHE A 693 -12.16 -64.41 0.30
C PHE A 693 -11.11 -63.30 0.20
N GLU A 694 -9.97 -63.54 0.85
CA GLU A 694 -8.79 -62.66 0.73
C GLU A 694 -8.05 -62.86 -0.58
N GLU A 695 -7.65 -61.74 -1.18
CA GLU A 695 -6.89 -61.69 -2.42
C GLU A 695 -6.13 -60.35 -2.52
N SER A 696 -5.33 -60.19 -3.57
CA SER A 696 -4.68 -58.91 -3.88
C SER A 696 -5.10 -58.38 -5.25
N LEU A 697 -5.58 -57.14 -5.31
CA LEU A 697 -5.78 -56.44 -6.57
C LEU A 697 -4.43 -56.05 -7.18
N LYS A 698 -4.31 -56.29 -8.48
CA LYS A 698 -3.20 -55.91 -9.35
C LYS A 698 -3.74 -55.33 -10.65
N ILE A 699 -2.89 -54.65 -11.40
CA ILE A 699 -3.25 -54.13 -12.72
C ILE A 699 -3.37 -55.28 -13.72
N GLN A 700 -4.53 -55.40 -14.34
CA GLN A 700 -4.84 -56.41 -15.35
C GLN A 700 -4.43 -55.95 -16.76
N PRO A 701 -4.38 -56.83 -17.77
CA PRO A 701 -4.01 -56.48 -19.15
C PRO A 701 -4.89 -55.39 -19.79
N ASP A 702 -6.14 -55.25 -19.34
CA ASP A 702 -7.08 -54.21 -19.79
C ASP A 702 -6.99 -52.89 -19.00
N TYR A 703 -5.94 -52.73 -18.18
CA TYR A 703 -5.72 -51.59 -17.28
C TYR A 703 -6.86 -51.39 -16.25
N SER A 704 -7.46 -52.50 -15.81
CA SER A 704 -8.36 -52.53 -14.66
C SER A 704 -7.62 -52.96 -13.38
N LEU A 705 -8.17 -52.60 -12.23
CA LEU A 705 -7.79 -53.23 -10.96
C LEU A 705 -8.59 -54.51 -10.81
N GLY A 706 -7.91 -55.63 -10.63
CA GLY A 706 -8.53 -56.94 -10.59
C GLY A 706 -7.58 -57.98 -10.03
N PHE A 707 -7.96 -59.26 -10.10
CA PHE A 707 -7.09 -60.33 -9.62
C PHE A 707 -7.21 -61.56 -10.51
N VAL A 708 -6.22 -62.45 -10.36
CA VAL A 708 -6.20 -63.77 -10.97
C VAL A 708 -5.86 -64.78 -9.89
N ARG A 709 -6.81 -65.65 -9.57
CA ARG A 709 -6.70 -66.65 -8.50
C ARG A 709 -6.86 -68.05 -9.06
N LYS A 710 -6.08 -69.00 -8.55
CA LYS A 710 -6.32 -70.44 -8.77
C LYS A 710 -7.05 -71.04 -7.57
N THR A 711 -8.08 -71.85 -7.81
CA THR A 711 -8.76 -72.63 -6.77
C THR A 711 -7.82 -73.70 -6.21
N LYS A 712 -7.96 -74.04 -4.93
CA LYS A 712 -7.17 -75.10 -4.28
C LYS A 712 -7.96 -76.42 -4.25
N GLY A 713 -7.27 -77.56 -4.20
CA GLY A 713 -7.88 -78.87 -3.94
C GLY A 713 -9.06 -79.21 -4.85
N THR A 714 -10.21 -79.50 -4.25
CA THR A 714 -11.45 -79.93 -4.92
C THR A 714 -12.25 -78.81 -5.58
N GLY A 715 -11.82 -77.55 -5.49
CA GLY A 715 -12.52 -76.38 -6.06
C GLY A 715 -13.03 -75.41 -5.01
N ILE A 716 -13.87 -74.46 -5.43
CA ILE A 716 -14.57 -73.49 -4.57
C ILE A 716 -16.08 -73.63 -4.76
N PRO A 717 -16.89 -73.61 -3.69
CA PRO A 717 -18.35 -73.61 -3.83
C PRO A 717 -18.82 -72.32 -4.52
N VAL A 718 -19.87 -72.44 -5.33
CA VAL A 718 -20.48 -71.35 -6.10
C VAL A 718 -21.99 -71.30 -5.86
N TYR A 719 -22.59 -70.11 -5.90
CA TYR A 719 -24.03 -69.85 -5.74
C TYR A 719 -24.61 -70.43 -4.45
N GLY A 720 -23.99 -70.10 -3.31
CA GLY A 720 -24.43 -70.60 -2.00
C GLY A 720 -24.18 -72.09 -1.78
N GLY A 721 -23.20 -72.68 -2.48
CA GLY A 721 -22.84 -74.10 -2.34
C GLY A 721 -23.62 -75.06 -3.23
N LYS A 722 -24.44 -74.55 -4.16
CA LYS A 722 -25.18 -75.36 -5.13
C LYS A 722 -24.29 -76.03 -6.18
N SER A 723 -23.12 -75.45 -6.43
CA SER A 723 -22.16 -75.89 -7.44
C SER A 723 -20.73 -75.80 -6.93
N THR A 724 -19.80 -76.46 -7.62
CA THR A 724 -18.35 -76.31 -7.38
C THR A 724 -17.64 -75.88 -8.65
N PHE A 725 -16.76 -74.89 -8.55
CA PHE A 725 -15.91 -74.43 -9.65
C PHE A 725 -14.43 -74.70 -9.35
N THR A 726 -13.69 -75.16 -10.36
CA THR A 726 -12.29 -75.53 -10.22
C THR A 726 -11.47 -74.94 -11.37
N ASN A 727 -10.22 -74.59 -11.06
CA ASN A 727 -9.17 -73.95 -11.87
C ASN A 727 -9.04 -72.44 -11.59
N LYS A 728 -9.40 -71.54 -12.51
CA LYS A 728 -8.93 -70.15 -12.45
C LYS A 728 -10.07 -69.14 -12.45
N ILE A 729 -10.01 -68.19 -11.51
CA ILE A 729 -10.96 -67.07 -11.36
C ILE A 729 -10.22 -65.78 -11.71
N LYS A 730 -10.84 -64.93 -12.51
CA LYS A 730 -10.30 -63.66 -12.98
C LYS A 730 -11.32 -62.56 -12.78
N LEU A 731 -10.90 -61.43 -12.22
CA LEU A 731 -11.69 -60.22 -12.15
C LEU A 731 -10.99 -59.11 -12.93
N SER A 732 -11.72 -58.43 -13.81
CA SER A 732 -11.27 -57.25 -14.55
C SER A 732 -12.48 -56.40 -14.96
N ASN A 733 -12.28 -55.35 -15.77
CA ASN A 733 -13.41 -54.62 -16.35
C ASN A 733 -14.17 -55.41 -17.42
N GLN A 734 -13.74 -56.64 -17.73
CA GLN A 734 -14.52 -57.61 -18.50
C GLN A 734 -15.49 -58.45 -17.63
N GLY A 735 -15.56 -58.16 -16.32
CA GLY A 735 -16.39 -58.86 -15.33
C GLY A 735 -15.67 -59.98 -14.59
N LEU A 736 -16.41 -60.69 -13.73
CA LEU A 736 -15.93 -61.88 -13.03
C LEU A 736 -16.02 -63.07 -13.97
N ARG A 737 -14.87 -63.69 -14.25
CA ARG A 737 -14.74 -64.77 -15.23
C ARG A 737 -13.96 -65.94 -14.66
N GLY A 738 -14.11 -67.09 -15.30
CA GLY A 738 -13.27 -68.26 -14.99
C GLY A 738 -13.00 -69.14 -16.19
N ASP A 739 -11.89 -69.85 -16.14
CA ASP A 739 -11.55 -70.95 -17.05
C ASP A 739 -11.39 -72.22 -16.23
N GLY A 740 -12.05 -73.30 -16.62
CA GLY A 740 -12.00 -74.55 -15.84
C GLY A 740 -13.21 -75.46 -15.94
N LYS A 741 -13.52 -76.08 -14.79
CA LYS A 741 -14.57 -77.09 -14.61
C LYS A 741 -15.64 -76.54 -13.66
N PHE A 742 -16.90 -76.68 -14.04
CA PHE A 742 -18.07 -76.33 -13.23
C PHE A 742 -18.95 -77.56 -13.02
N GLU A 743 -19.25 -77.90 -11.77
CA GLU A 743 -20.06 -79.05 -11.38
C GLU A 743 -21.37 -78.59 -10.76
N TYR A 744 -22.48 -79.10 -11.28
CA TYR A 744 -23.82 -78.84 -10.77
C TYR A 744 -24.67 -80.12 -10.86
N LEU A 745 -25.09 -80.64 -9.71
CA LEU A 745 -25.82 -81.91 -9.60
C LEU A 745 -25.05 -83.03 -10.33
N THR A 746 -25.62 -83.62 -11.37
CA THR A 746 -25.02 -84.69 -12.19
C THR A 746 -24.26 -84.17 -13.42
N SER A 747 -24.25 -82.85 -13.62
CA SER A 747 -23.65 -82.20 -14.78
C SER A 747 -22.24 -81.66 -14.48
N THR A 748 -21.34 -81.85 -15.44
CA THR A 748 -19.98 -81.30 -15.42
C THR A 748 -19.72 -80.56 -16.74
N SER A 749 -19.47 -79.26 -16.63
CA SER A 749 -19.19 -78.36 -17.75
C SER A 749 -17.73 -77.93 -17.76
N PHE A 750 -17.09 -77.94 -18.92
CA PHE A 750 -15.76 -77.38 -19.13
C PHE A 750 -15.86 -76.19 -20.08
N SER A 751 -15.34 -75.04 -19.66
CA SER A 751 -15.28 -73.80 -20.45
C SER A 751 -13.98 -73.04 -20.17
N ASP A 752 -13.39 -72.45 -21.21
CA ASP A 752 -12.30 -71.48 -21.05
C ASP A 752 -12.81 -70.07 -20.70
N ASN A 753 -14.14 -69.87 -20.68
CA ASN A 753 -14.74 -68.57 -20.42
C ASN A 753 -16.15 -68.69 -19.82
N PHE A 754 -16.21 -68.99 -18.53
CA PHE A 754 -17.37 -68.72 -17.69
C PHE A 754 -17.44 -67.22 -17.39
N ILE A 755 -18.65 -66.65 -17.44
CA ILE A 755 -18.95 -65.31 -16.96
C ILE A 755 -19.94 -65.47 -15.82
N PHE A 756 -19.53 -65.01 -14.64
CA PHE A 756 -20.33 -65.11 -13.42
C PHE A 756 -21.09 -63.80 -13.16
N PHE A 757 -22.39 -63.92 -12.91
CA PHE A 757 -23.28 -62.86 -12.44
C PHE A 757 -23.87 -63.27 -11.09
N PRO A 758 -24.32 -62.32 -10.25
CA PRO A 758 -24.88 -62.66 -8.95
C PRO A 758 -26.07 -63.64 -9.00
N ASP A 759 -26.85 -63.63 -10.08
CA ASP A 759 -28.05 -64.44 -10.26
C ASP A 759 -27.88 -65.60 -11.27
N SER A 760 -26.83 -65.60 -12.08
CA SER A 760 -26.70 -66.45 -13.25
C SER A 760 -25.26 -66.64 -13.73
N MET A 761 -25.01 -67.68 -14.51
CA MET A 761 -23.71 -67.94 -15.12
C MET A 761 -23.87 -68.23 -16.61
N ASN A 762 -23.08 -67.57 -17.45
CA ASN A 762 -23.07 -67.79 -18.89
C ASN A 762 -21.73 -68.41 -19.33
N ALA A 763 -21.79 -69.43 -20.18
CA ALA A 763 -20.60 -70.05 -20.75
C ALA A 763 -20.88 -70.73 -22.09
N VAL A 764 -19.87 -70.77 -22.95
CA VAL A 764 -19.82 -71.70 -24.09
C VAL A 764 -18.94 -72.86 -23.66
N CYS A 765 -19.51 -74.04 -23.52
CA CYS A 765 -18.80 -75.21 -23.00
C CYS A 765 -18.14 -75.98 -24.15
N GLN A 766 -16.85 -76.30 -24.04
CA GLN A 766 -16.21 -77.20 -25.01
C GLN A 766 -16.54 -78.66 -24.72
N LYS A 767 -16.87 -78.98 -23.47
CA LYS A 767 -17.30 -80.32 -23.06
C LYS A 767 -18.38 -80.21 -21.99
N PHE A 768 -19.46 -80.97 -22.18
CA PHE A 768 -20.56 -81.09 -21.23
C PHE A 768 -20.85 -82.57 -21.01
N ASN A 769 -20.69 -83.02 -19.76
CA ASN A 769 -21.01 -84.39 -19.36
C ASN A 769 -22.21 -84.32 -18.41
N ASN A 770 -23.24 -85.14 -18.65
CA ASN A 770 -24.33 -85.33 -17.70
C ASN A 770 -24.45 -86.82 -17.39
N THR A 771 -24.37 -87.16 -16.12
CA THR A 771 -24.44 -88.55 -15.66
C THR A 771 -25.86 -88.90 -15.24
N GLU A 772 -26.34 -90.09 -15.62
CA GLU A 772 -27.66 -90.56 -15.25
C GLU A 772 -27.69 -90.86 -13.74
N GLN A 773 -28.65 -90.28 -13.01
CA GLN A 773 -28.95 -90.65 -11.63
C GLN A 773 -30.12 -91.64 -11.63
N LYS A 774 -29.87 -92.89 -11.23
CA LYS A 774 -30.95 -93.83 -10.91
C LYS A 774 -31.62 -93.38 -9.61
N LEU A 775 -32.92 -93.07 -9.67
CA LEU A 775 -33.75 -92.82 -8.49
C LEU A 775 -33.63 -94.03 -7.55
N SER A 776 -33.10 -93.79 -6.36
CA SER A 776 -33.18 -94.76 -5.27
C SER A 776 -34.61 -94.69 -4.74
N THR A 777 -35.43 -95.71 -5.06
CA THR A 777 -36.78 -95.91 -4.50
C THR A 777 -36.77 -96.09 -3.00
#